data_AF-A0A7V4Y183-F1
#
_entry.id   AF-A0A7V4Y183-F1
#
_cell.length_a   1.000
_cell.length_b   1.000
_cell.length_c   1.000
_cell.angle_alpha   90.00
_cell.angle_beta   90.00
_cell.angle_gamma   90.00
#
_symmetry.space_group_name_H-M   'P 1'
#
loop_
_entity.id
_entity.type
_entity.pdbx_description
1 polymer ?
#
loop_
_entity_poly.entity_id
_entity_poly.type
_entity_poly.pdbx_seq_one_letter_code
_entity_poly.pdbx_strand_id
1 'polypeptide(L)'
;CLGSPFYSGELPEGLMHPRRIRDGVHQGVIDGGNNSGIPWARGFERFDDRYIGKPLVYCGTVGRIPRFLQGRPSARKEIFPGDVIVMCGGRIGKDGIHGATFSSEELRKESPAQAVQIGDPITQRNLYEFLMEARDLGLYRTITDNGAGGLSSSVGELSQLSGGADIDLAQAPLKYEGLQPWEIFLSESQERMTLAVPPEKLENLLALAARREVEATALGTFTDSGSLIVRYGSMIVGCLDLQFLHQGVPRMQLEARWQPPQMAPPRKPRRGPRTSRLVKLLGALNICSKEFKSRQYDGEVKGLSVVKPFVGVYSDVPSDATIMRVEHGCREGIILAEGINPFYSDLDTYHMMASVVDEAVRRVISVGGRLGRIAGLDNFCWPDPVWSEKTPDGPYKMAQLVRANKALFDVTTSYKVPLISGKDSMKNDSIRGGRKISIPPTVLFSALGVMDDVGRAVTMYFKCPGDPILIVGETRNELGASEYFRMLAREQNTPGNYGGDVPKVDVKQALAIYQAMNEANDHGLLRSSHTPTLGGLAVAFALAALGGDLGAEIDLSRLPGSGELDDDAKLFSESNSRFVISCAPSCESELSRIFHNLPCARVGTVRSERRLRILSGSRVLVDVELDILRRAFKKTLYGI
;
A
#
# COMPACT_ATOMS: atom_id res chain seq x y z
N CYS A 1 -3.56 -7.72 4.57
CA CYS A 1 -4.88 -7.93 5.20
C CYS A 1 -5.07 -9.38 5.56
N LEU A 2 -5.48 -9.67 6.79
CA LEU A 2 -5.41 -11.00 7.41
C LEU A 2 -6.68 -11.27 8.23
N GLY A 3 -7.00 -12.54 8.48
CA GLY A 3 -7.95 -12.90 9.53
C GLY A 3 -7.38 -12.58 10.91
N SER A 4 -8.24 -12.54 11.94
CA SER A 4 -7.78 -12.30 13.32
C SER A 4 -6.71 -13.31 13.75
N PRO A 5 -5.56 -12.88 14.32
CA PRO A 5 -4.58 -13.83 14.88
C PRO A 5 -5.09 -14.52 16.15
N PHE A 6 -6.26 -14.09 16.67
CA PHE A 6 -6.98 -14.69 17.79
C PHE A 6 -8.21 -15.50 17.35
N TYR A 7 -8.31 -15.84 16.06
CA TYR A 7 -9.46 -16.55 15.55
C TYR A 7 -9.67 -17.88 16.30
N SER A 8 -10.84 -18.04 16.91
CA SER A 8 -11.21 -19.23 17.69
C SER A 8 -12.38 -19.99 17.09
N GLY A 9 -12.82 -19.60 15.89
CA GLY A 9 -13.88 -20.28 15.16
C GLY A 9 -13.37 -21.52 14.44
N GLU A 10 -14.30 -22.23 13.80
CA GLU A 10 -13.96 -23.36 12.93
C GLU A 10 -13.29 -22.85 11.64
N LEU A 11 -12.18 -23.48 11.25
CA LEU A 11 -11.49 -23.22 10.00
C LEU A 11 -11.92 -24.28 8.97
N PRO A 12 -12.39 -23.86 7.77
CA PRO A 12 -12.61 -24.80 6.68
C PRO A 12 -11.38 -25.65 6.38
N GLU A 13 -11.60 -26.92 6.05
CA GLU A 13 -10.52 -27.88 5.75
C GLU A 13 -9.53 -27.31 4.71
N GLY A 14 -8.23 -27.41 4.99
CA GLY A 14 -7.16 -26.93 4.11
C GLY A 14 -6.80 -25.45 4.26
N LEU A 15 -7.50 -24.67 5.09
CA LEU A 15 -7.08 -23.31 5.45
C LEU A 15 -6.16 -23.35 6.68
N MET A 16 -5.11 -22.53 6.66
CA MET A 16 -4.22 -22.36 7.80
C MET A 16 -4.76 -21.32 8.77
N HIS A 17 -4.46 -21.48 10.06
CA HIS A 17 -4.82 -20.49 11.06
C HIS A 17 -4.22 -19.10 10.72
N PRO A 18 -4.99 -17.99 10.83
CA PRO A 18 -4.52 -16.68 10.37
C PRO A 18 -3.22 -16.21 11.04
N ARG A 19 -3.00 -16.59 12.31
CA ARG A 19 -1.72 -16.34 13.00
C ARG A 19 -0.53 -16.99 12.28
N ARG A 20 -0.67 -18.26 11.85
CA ARG A 20 0.39 -18.96 11.12
C ARG A 20 0.70 -18.28 9.79
N ILE A 21 -0.33 -17.86 9.06
CA ILE A 21 -0.19 -17.11 7.81
C ILE A 21 0.52 -15.79 8.07
N ARG A 22 0.06 -15.02 9.06
CA ARG A 22 0.68 -13.75 9.46
C ARG A 22 2.16 -13.93 9.78
N ASP A 23 2.50 -14.87 10.64
CA ASP A 23 3.88 -15.13 11.04
C ASP A 23 4.77 -15.51 9.85
N GLY A 24 4.26 -16.36 8.94
CA GLY A 24 4.95 -16.73 7.71
C GLY A 24 5.14 -15.54 6.74
N VAL A 25 4.16 -14.64 6.62
CA VAL A 25 4.29 -13.43 5.80
C VAL A 25 5.38 -12.51 6.36
N HIS A 26 5.38 -12.24 7.67
CA HIS A 26 6.44 -11.42 8.28
C HIS A 26 7.81 -12.07 8.08
N GLN A 27 7.93 -13.39 8.30
CA GLN A 27 9.18 -14.11 8.07
C GLN A 27 9.65 -14.02 6.62
N GLY A 28 8.78 -14.26 5.64
CA GLY A 28 9.13 -14.18 4.22
C GLY A 28 9.56 -12.77 3.78
N VAL A 29 8.93 -11.72 4.32
CA VAL A 29 9.34 -10.33 4.04
C VAL A 29 10.70 -10.01 4.68
N ILE A 30 10.97 -10.53 5.89
CA ILE A 30 12.29 -10.42 6.55
C ILE A 30 13.36 -11.13 5.71
N ASP A 31 13.10 -12.39 5.33
CA ASP A 31 14.04 -13.21 4.60
C ASP A 31 14.35 -12.60 3.22
N GLY A 32 13.36 -12.04 2.52
CA GLY A 32 13.58 -11.34 1.25
C GLY A 32 14.23 -9.96 1.40
N GLY A 33 13.68 -9.10 2.26
CA GLY A 33 14.09 -7.69 2.39
C GLY A 33 15.43 -7.50 3.08
N ASN A 34 15.62 -8.09 4.26
CA ASN A 34 16.84 -7.89 5.04
C ASN A 34 18.05 -8.49 4.31
N ASN A 35 17.92 -9.69 3.74
CA ASN A 35 19.01 -10.35 3.04
C ASN A 35 19.35 -9.70 1.69
N SER A 36 18.40 -8.98 1.07
CA SER A 36 18.65 -8.20 -0.15
C SER A 36 19.19 -6.78 0.13
N GLY A 37 19.31 -6.37 1.40
CA GLY A 37 19.82 -5.07 1.80
C GLY A 37 18.88 -3.91 1.48
N ILE A 38 17.56 -4.16 1.44
CA ILE A 38 16.53 -3.15 1.23
C ILE A 38 15.81 -2.88 2.55
N PRO A 39 15.84 -1.64 3.08
CA PRO A 39 15.23 -1.34 4.38
C PRO A 39 13.71 -1.38 4.28
N TRP A 40 13.07 -1.93 5.31
CA TRP A 40 11.63 -1.81 5.52
C TRP A 40 11.29 -0.38 5.95
N ALA A 41 10.69 0.38 5.03
CA ALA A 41 10.34 1.77 5.27
C ALA A 41 8.96 1.94 5.92
N ARG A 42 7.97 1.12 5.53
CA ARG A 42 6.57 1.31 5.93
C ARG A 42 5.75 0.04 5.72
N GLY A 43 4.73 -0.17 6.55
CA GLY A 43 3.76 -1.23 6.38
C GLY A 43 2.59 -1.12 7.35
N PHE A 44 1.53 -1.87 7.08
CA PHE A 44 0.29 -1.86 7.86
C PHE A 44 -0.33 -3.27 7.92
N GLU A 45 -1.22 -3.46 8.88
CA GLU A 45 -2.08 -4.64 8.94
C GLU A 45 -3.55 -4.21 9.05
N ARG A 46 -4.43 -4.95 8.37
CA ARG A 46 -5.89 -4.83 8.46
C ARG A 46 -6.47 -6.21 8.69
N PHE A 47 -7.35 -6.29 9.68
CA PHE A 47 -7.93 -7.52 10.18
C PHE A 47 -9.44 -7.57 9.94
N ASP A 48 -9.88 -8.63 9.27
CA ASP A 48 -11.29 -8.99 9.03
C ASP A 48 -11.36 -10.51 8.79
N ASP A 49 -12.35 -11.18 9.37
CA ASP A 49 -12.45 -12.64 9.28
C ASP A 49 -12.71 -13.12 7.84
N ARG A 50 -13.19 -12.25 6.94
CA ARG A 50 -13.32 -12.58 5.51
C ARG A 50 -11.98 -12.84 4.83
N TYR A 51 -10.88 -12.30 5.34
CA TYR A 51 -9.53 -12.59 4.83
C TYR A 51 -8.99 -13.97 5.25
N ILE A 52 -9.73 -14.75 6.05
CA ILE A 52 -9.41 -16.15 6.34
C ILE A 52 -9.48 -17.00 5.06
N GLY A 53 -10.43 -16.70 4.18
CA GLY A 53 -10.57 -17.41 2.91
C GLY A 53 -9.38 -17.18 1.99
N LYS A 54 -8.96 -15.91 1.83
CA LYS A 54 -7.76 -15.54 1.09
C LYS A 54 -7.14 -14.28 1.71
N PRO A 55 -5.93 -14.37 2.30
CA PRO A 55 -5.23 -13.21 2.83
C PRO A 55 -4.72 -12.33 1.68
N LEU A 56 -4.52 -11.05 1.95
CA LEU A 56 -3.93 -10.10 1.00
C LEU A 56 -2.55 -9.67 1.49
N VAL A 57 -1.53 -9.85 0.65
CA VAL A 57 -0.15 -9.45 0.93
C VAL A 57 0.28 -8.45 -0.14
N TYR A 58 0.62 -7.24 0.30
CA TYR A 58 1.11 -6.19 -0.57
C TYR A 58 2.60 -5.98 -0.29
N CYS A 59 3.42 -6.05 -1.33
CA CYS A 59 4.84 -5.74 -1.27
C CYS A 59 5.15 -4.68 -2.33
N GLY A 60 5.84 -3.62 -1.94
CA GLY A 60 6.24 -2.54 -2.83
C GLY A 60 7.68 -2.13 -2.53
N THR A 61 8.38 -1.64 -3.56
CA THR A 61 9.75 -1.14 -3.45
C THR A 61 9.83 0.25 -4.06
N VAL A 62 10.55 1.15 -3.39
CA VAL A 62 10.89 2.46 -3.92
C VAL A 62 12.34 2.44 -4.39
N GLY A 63 12.55 2.70 -5.67
CA GLY A 63 13.87 2.78 -6.29
C GLY A 63 14.14 4.16 -6.88
N ARG A 64 15.42 4.46 -7.11
CA ARG A 64 15.85 5.65 -7.86
C ARG A 64 16.50 5.23 -9.17
N ILE A 65 16.32 6.05 -10.19
CA ILE A 65 17.01 5.91 -11.47
C ILE A 65 17.43 7.30 -11.97
N PRO A 66 18.63 7.46 -12.56
CA PRO A 66 19.00 8.72 -13.20
C PRO A 66 18.00 9.08 -14.29
N ARG A 67 17.61 10.36 -14.42
CA ARG A 67 16.66 10.78 -15.48
C ARG A 67 17.21 10.55 -16.89
N PHE A 68 18.52 10.72 -17.04
CA PHE A 68 19.24 10.48 -18.29
C PHE A 68 20.39 9.51 -18.05
N LEU A 69 20.54 8.56 -18.97
CA LEU A 69 21.67 7.64 -19.06
C LEU A 69 22.27 7.80 -20.46
N GLN A 70 23.56 8.12 -20.53
CA GLN A 70 24.27 8.31 -21.80
C GLN A 70 23.57 9.29 -22.77
N GLY A 71 23.02 10.38 -22.23
CA GLY A 71 22.33 11.41 -23.01
C GLY A 71 20.90 11.04 -23.45
N ARG A 72 20.36 9.89 -23.02
CA ARG A 72 19.00 9.44 -23.36
C ARG A 72 18.11 9.35 -22.12
N PRO A 73 16.80 9.64 -22.22
CA PRO A 73 15.88 9.42 -21.10
C PRO A 73 15.88 7.96 -20.65
N SER A 74 16.15 7.70 -19.38
CA SER A 74 16.23 6.33 -18.83
C SER A 74 14.90 5.58 -18.85
N ALA A 75 13.77 6.30 -18.89
CA ALA A 75 12.44 5.73 -18.96
C ALA A 75 12.10 5.13 -20.34
N ARG A 76 12.88 5.45 -21.39
CA ARG A 76 12.63 4.96 -22.75
C ARG A 76 13.26 3.58 -22.93
N LYS A 77 12.42 2.57 -23.17
CA LYS A 77 12.86 1.23 -23.60
C LYS A 77 12.96 1.21 -25.12
N GLU A 78 14.08 0.70 -25.65
CA GLU A 78 14.33 0.54 -27.09
C GLU A 78 15.03 -0.80 -27.32
N ILE A 79 14.65 -1.49 -28.39
CA ILE A 79 15.27 -2.74 -28.85
C ILE A 79 15.36 -2.65 -30.37
N PHE A 80 16.51 -3.00 -30.92
CA PHE A 80 16.72 -3.05 -32.37
C PHE A 80 16.84 -4.51 -32.83
N PRO A 81 16.36 -4.85 -34.04
CA PRO A 81 16.65 -6.15 -34.64
C PRO A 81 18.16 -6.41 -34.64
N GLY A 82 18.54 -7.62 -34.20
CA GLY A 82 19.92 -8.03 -33.98
C GLY A 82 20.41 -7.86 -32.54
N ASP A 83 19.74 -7.08 -31.68
CA ASP A 83 20.06 -7.08 -30.24
C ASP A 83 19.90 -8.51 -29.68
N VAL A 84 20.86 -8.92 -28.86
CA VAL A 84 20.93 -10.26 -28.27
C VAL A 84 20.01 -10.34 -27.06
N ILE A 85 19.23 -11.41 -26.98
CA ILE A 85 18.40 -11.75 -25.83
C ILE A 85 19.31 -12.43 -24.81
N VAL A 86 19.54 -11.79 -23.66
CA VAL A 86 20.35 -12.37 -22.57
C VAL A 86 19.48 -12.56 -21.33
N MET A 87 19.43 -13.79 -20.82
CA MET A 87 18.85 -14.05 -19.50
C MET A 87 19.96 -14.02 -18.46
N CYS A 88 19.73 -13.34 -17.34
CA CYS A 88 20.69 -13.30 -16.23
C CYS A 88 20.01 -13.59 -14.89
N GLY A 89 20.77 -14.16 -13.95
CA GLY A 89 20.31 -14.51 -12.61
C GLY A 89 20.08 -16.01 -12.41
N GLY A 90 18.97 -16.38 -11.79
CA GLY A 90 18.66 -17.75 -11.38
C GLY A 90 18.47 -18.74 -12.53
N ARG A 91 18.71 -20.03 -12.25
CA ARG A 91 18.47 -21.13 -13.20
C ARG A 91 17.00 -21.53 -13.28
N ILE A 92 16.60 -22.11 -14.40
CA ILE A 92 15.23 -22.52 -14.67
C ILE A 92 14.93 -23.91 -14.07
N GLY A 93 13.90 -23.98 -13.23
CA GLY A 93 13.30 -25.22 -12.72
C GLY A 93 11.82 -25.34 -13.08
N LYS A 94 11.17 -26.39 -12.58
CA LYS A 94 9.72 -26.61 -12.64
C LYS A 94 8.94 -25.78 -11.60
N ASP A 95 9.42 -24.57 -11.36
CA ASP A 95 8.92 -23.67 -10.32
C ASP A 95 7.79 -22.79 -10.89
N GLY A 96 6.64 -22.77 -10.21
CA GLY A 96 5.55 -21.85 -10.53
C GLY A 96 4.96 -22.02 -11.94
N ILE A 97 5.15 -23.16 -12.61
CA ILE A 97 4.48 -23.44 -13.87
C ILE A 97 2.96 -23.43 -13.61
N HIS A 98 2.23 -22.61 -14.37
CA HIS A 98 0.83 -22.24 -14.13
C HIS A 98 0.56 -21.36 -12.89
N GLY A 99 1.58 -20.70 -12.32
CA GLY A 99 1.44 -19.79 -11.18
C GLY A 99 0.51 -18.60 -11.47
N ALA A 100 0.65 -17.96 -12.63
CA ALA A 100 -0.30 -16.95 -13.09
C ALA A 100 -1.74 -17.47 -13.24
N THR A 101 -1.92 -18.65 -13.85
CA THR A 101 -3.24 -19.31 -13.98
C THR A 101 -3.82 -19.61 -12.59
N PHE A 102 -3.00 -20.12 -11.67
CA PHE A 102 -3.37 -20.41 -10.29
C PHE A 102 -3.77 -19.15 -9.51
N SER A 103 -3.04 -18.05 -9.67
CA SER A 103 -3.37 -16.76 -9.04
C SER A 103 -4.68 -16.15 -9.57
N SER A 104 -5.04 -16.54 -10.80
CA SER A 104 -6.25 -16.15 -11.53
C SER A 104 -7.40 -17.16 -11.38
N GLU A 105 -7.21 -18.18 -10.55
CA GLU A 105 -8.23 -19.16 -10.18
C GLU A 105 -8.57 -19.09 -8.69
N GLU A 106 -9.73 -19.63 -8.33
CA GLU A 106 -10.11 -19.81 -6.93
C GLU A 106 -9.21 -20.86 -6.27
N LEU A 107 -8.78 -20.63 -5.02
CA LEU A 107 -8.01 -21.62 -4.27
C LEU A 107 -8.83 -22.93 -4.13
N ARG A 108 -8.30 -24.08 -4.58
CA ARG A 108 -8.92 -25.44 -4.52
C ARG A 108 -8.08 -26.44 -3.70
N LYS A 109 -8.67 -27.55 -3.23
CA LYS A 109 -7.99 -28.56 -2.38
C LYS A 109 -6.83 -29.27 -3.12
N GLU A 110 -6.88 -29.30 -4.44
CA GLU A 110 -5.92 -29.95 -5.36
C GLU A 110 -4.74 -29.05 -5.78
N SER A 111 -4.49 -27.96 -5.05
CA SER A 111 -3.43 -26.99 -5.40
C SER A 111 -2.05 -27.68 -5.41
N PRO A 112 -1.32 -27.72 -6.55
CA PRO A 112 -0.08 -28.48 -6.66
C PRO A 112 1.07 -27.83 -5.86
N ALA A 113 1.93 -28.66 -5.27
CA ALA A 113 3.13 -28.23 -4.54
C ALA A 113 4.13 -27.42 -5.39
N GLN A 114 4.02 -27.49 -6.72
CA GLN A 114 4.83 -26.74 -7.69
C GLN A 114 4.58 -25.23 -7.66
N ALA A 115 3.51 -24.77 -6.99
CA ALA A 115 3.23 -23.34 -6.79
C ALA A 115 4.09 -22.68 -5.69
N VAL A 116 4.89 -23.46 -4.94
CA VAL A 116 5.77 -22.91 -3.89
C VAL A 116 6.97 -22.23 -4.54
N GLN A 117 7.02 -20.91 -4.45
CA GLN A 117 8.17 -20.11 -4.85
C GLN A 117 9.19 -20.08 -3.70
N ILE A 118 10.44 -20.41 -4.01
CA ILE A 118 11.57 -20.27 -3.09
C ILE A 118 12.46 -19.18 -3.68
N GLY A 119 12.57 -18.06 -2.97
CA GLY A 119 13.46 -16.98 -3.37
C GLY A 119 14.89 -17.22 -2.89
N ASP A 120 15.84 -16.63 -3.62
CA ASP A 120 17.27 -16.58 -3.27
C ASP A 120 17.74 -15.11 -3.21
N PRO A 121 17.61 -14.46 -2.02
CA PRO A 121 17.95 -13.06 -1.85
C PRO A 121 19.42 -12.73 -2.15
N ILE A 122 20.34 -13.69 -2.01
CA ILE A 122 21.77 -13.49 -2.28
C ILE A 122 21.99 -13.40 -3.79
N THR A 123 21.41 -14.33 -4.55
CA THR A 123 21.41 -14.27 -6.02
C THR A 123 20.78 -12.96 -6.50
N GLN A 124 19.65 -12.54 -5.91
CA GLN A 124 19.02 -11.26 -6.22
C GLN A 124 19.94 -10.06 -5.94
N ARG A 125 20.71 -10.08 -4.85
CA ARG A 125 21.65 -9.02 -4.48
C ARG A 125 22.79 -8.92 -5.49
N ASN A 126 23.40 -10.04 -5.86
CA ASN A 126 24.49 -10.09 -6.86
C ASN A 126 23.99 -9.60 -8.22
N LEU A 127 22.80 -10.06 -8.62
CA LEU A 127 22.12 -9.64 -9.85
C LEU A 127 21.88 -8.13 -9.86
N TYR A 128 21.39 -7.55 -8.76
CA TYR A 128 21.18 -6.10 -8.67
C TYR A 128 22.47 -5.30 -8.89
N GLU A 129 23.56 -5.66 -8.20
CA GLU A 129 24.84 -4.96 -8.33
C GLU A 129 25.42 -5.07 -9.76
N PHE A 130 25.34 -6.26 -10.36
CA PHE A 130 25.69 -6.48 -11.76
C PHE A 130 24.88 -5.59 -12.71
N LEU A 131 23.56 -5.55 -12.55
CA LEU A 131 22.66 -4.78 -13.42
C LEU A 131 22.91 -3.28 -13.30
N MET A 132 23.17 -2.77 -12.09
CA MET A 132 23.48 -1.35 -11.89
C MET A 132 24.79 -0.96 -12.59
N GLU A 133 25.85 -1.76 -12.46
CA GLU A 133 27.12 -1.50 -13.15
C GLU A 133 26.97 -1.63 -14.67
N ALA A 134 26.29 -2.68 -15.14
CA ALA A 134 26.05 -2.90 -16.56
C ALA A 134 25.24 -1.75 -17.19
N ARG A 135 24.26 -1.19 -16.46
CA ARG A 135 23.50 -0.01 -16.87
C ARG A 135 24.39 1.20 -17.04
N ASP A 136 25.23 1.49 -16.04
CA ASP A 136 26.05 2.70 -16.01
C ASP A 136 27.13 2.66 -17.11
N LEU A 137 27.62 1.46 -17.45
CA LEU A 137 28.49 1.20 -18.60
C LEU A 137 27.73 1.16 -19.95
N GLY A 138 26.39 1.14 -19.95
CA GLY A 138 25.53 1.03 -21.13
C GLY A 138 25.74 -0.27 -21.91
N LEU A 139 25.86 -1.39 -21.20
CA LEU A 139 26.05 -2.71 -21.79
C LEU A 139 24.74 -3.33 -22.30
N TYR A 140 23.59 -2.79 -21.91
CA TYR A 140 22.28 -3.21 -22.40
C TYR A 140 21.37 -2.00 -22.64
N ARG A 141 20.37 -2.16 -23.52
CA ARG A 141 19.40 -1.09 -23.86
C ARG A 141 18.14 -1.16 -23.01
N THR A 142 17.63 -2.37 -22.85
CA THR A 142 16.34 -2.65 -22.21
C THR A 142 16.47 -3.83 -21.27
N ILE A 143 15.69 -3.78 -20.19
CA ILE A 143 15.57 -4.84 -19.20
C ILE A 143 14.10 -5.06 -18.84
N THR A 144 13.74 -6.30 -18.52
CA THR A 144 12.48 -6.66 -17.87
C THR A 144 12.69 -7.86 -16.95
N ASP A 145 11.87 -7.97 -15.91
CA ASP A 145 11.88 -9.12 -15.00
C ASP A 145 11.21 -10.36 -15.61
N ASN A 146 11.60 -11.53 -15.13
CA ASN A 146 10.95 -12.80 -15.46
C ASN A 146 10.01 -13.21 -14.32
N GLY A 147 8.80 -12.64 -14.32
CA GLY A 147 7.74 -12.97 -13.37
C GLY A 147 6.78 -14.04 -13.90
N ALA A 148 5.48 -13.73 -13.85
CA ALA A 148 4.41 -14.56 -14.37
C ALA A 148 4.62 -14.92 -15.85
N GLY A 149 4.54 -16.20 -16.20
CA GLY A 149 4.83 -16.69 -17.56
C GLY A 149 6.32 -16.69 -17.96
N GLY A 150 7.24 -16.22 -17.11
CA GLY A 150 8.67 -16.40 -17.31
C GLY A 150 9.24 -15.81 -18.60
N LEU A 151 9.93 -16.65 -19.39
CA LEU A 151 10.53 -16.23 -20.66
C LEU A 151 9.47 -15.90 -21.71
N SER A 152 8.30 -16.54 -21.66
CA SER A 152 7.24 -16.27 -22.64
C SER A 152 6.66 -14.86 -22.53
N SER A 153 6.42 -14.38 -21.30
CA SER A 153 5.98 -13.00 -21.07
C SER A 153 7.12 -12.03 -21.33
N SER A 154 8.28 -12.21 -20.68
CA SER A 154 9.39 -11.25 -20.81
C SER A 154 9.87 -11.06 -22.26
N VAL A 155 10.15 -12.13 -23.00
CA VAL A 155 10.63 -12.04 -24.39
C VAL A 155 9.47 -11.71 -25.32
N GLY A 156 8.28 -12.29 -25.09
CA GLY A 156 7.09 -12.01 -25.89
C GLY A 156 6.66 -10.54 -25.82
N GLU A 157 6.69 -9.91 -24.65
CA GLU A 157 6.39 -8.49 -24.48
C GLU A 157 7.46 -7.61 -25.11
N LEU A 158 8.75 -7.90 -24.85
CA LEU A 158 9.86 -7.13 -25.42
C LEU A 158 9.93 -7.23 -26.95
N SER A 159 9.52 -8.36 -27.54
CA SER A 159 9.51 -8.55 -29.00
C SER A 159 8.62 -7.56 -29.75
N GLN A 160 7.64 -6.93 -29.08
CA GLN A 160 6.84 -5.84 -29.68
C GLN A 160 7.68 -4.59 -29.98
N LEU A 161 8.79 -4.38 -29.27
CA LEU A 161 9.65 -3.20 -29.47
C LEU A 161 10.56 -3.37 -30.69
N SER A 162 10.97 -4.60 -31.03
CA SER A 162 11.79 -4.92 -32.19
C SER A 162 10.99 -5.35 -33.42
N GLY A 163 9.80 -5.92 -33.22
CA GLY A 163 8.97 -6.51 -34.27
C GLY A 163 9.10 -8.04 -34.38
N GLY A 164 9.74 -8.72 -33.43
CA GLY A 164 9.99 -10.16 -33.49
C GLY A 164 11.09 -10.61 -32.53
N ALA A 165 11.18 -11.92 -32.32
CA ALA A 165 12.29 -12.55 -31.59
C ALA A 165 12.49 -14.00 -32.05
N ASP A 166 13.74 -14.46 -32.02
CA ASP A 166 14.13 -15.86 -32.24
C ASP A 166 14.94 -16.33 -31.01
N ILE A 167 14.36 -17.20 -30.20
CA ILE A 167 14.94 -17.69 -28.94
C ILE A 167 15.18 -19.21 -29.00
N ASP A 168 16.35 -19.67 -28.58
CA ASP A 168 16.70 -21.06 -28.37
C ASP A 168 16.72 -21.43 -26.89
N LEU A 169 15.72 -22.21 -26.47
CA LEU A 169 15.56 -22.67 -25.10
C LEU A 169 16.58 -23.74 -24.70
N ALA A 170 17.27 -24.38 -25.66
CA ALA A 170 18.34 -25.33 -25.34
C ALA A 170 19.57 -24.64 -24.73
N GLN A 171 19.71 -23.33 -24.90
CA GLN A 171 20.76 -22.53 -24.26
C GLN A 171 20.41 -22.15 -22.81
N ALA A 172 19.15 -22.26 -22.39
CA ALA A 172 18.74 -21.76 -21.10
C ALA A 172 19.34 -22.59 -19.95
N PRO A 173 19.96 -21.96 -18.93
CA PRO A 173 20.55 -22.68 -17.81
C PRO A 173 19.45 -23.30 -16.92
N LEU A 174 19.55 -24.61 -16.69
CA LEU A 174 18.55 -25.40 -15.96
C LEU A 174 19.05 -25.82 -14.57
N LYS A 175 18.15 -25.93 -13.60
CA LYS A 175 18.44 -26.50 -12.27
C LYS A 175 18.70 -28.01 -12.33
N TYR A 176 18.00 -28.69 -13.23
CA TYR A 176 18.09 -30.13 -13.47
C TYR A 176 17.67 -30.44 -14.90
N GLU A 177 18.15 -31.56 -15.43
CA GLU A 177 17.81 -32.05 -16.77
C GLU A 177 16.36 -32.56 -16.85
N GLY A 178 15.85 -32.70 -18.08
CA GLY A 178 14.56 -33.35 -18.36
C GLY A 178 13.34 -32.43 -18.46
N LEU A 179 13.50 -31.12 -18.27
CA LEU A 179 12.46 -30.14 -18.53
C LEU A 179 12.08 -30.13 -20.01
N GLN A 180 10.77 -30.15 -20.29
CA GLN A 180 10.26 -30.01 -21.64
C GLN A 180 10.39 -28.56 -22.13
N PRO A 181 10.53 -28.29 -23.44
CA PRO A 181 10.71 -26.93 -23.95
C PRO A 181 9.66 -25.93 -23.45
N TRP A 182 8.39 -26.33 -23.41
CA TRP A 182 7.31 -25.46 -22.90
C TRP A 182 7.42 -25.20 -21.39
N GLU A 183 7.95 -26.15 -20.60
CA GLU A 183 8.19 -25.96 -19.16
C GLU A 183 9.31 -24.94 -18.94
N ILE A 184 10.37 -24.99 -19.75
CA ILE A 184 11.47 -24.00 -19.71
C ILE A 184 10.93 -22.61 -20.02
N PHE A 185 10.10 -22.51 -21.06
CA PHE A 185 9.59 -21.22 -21.55
C PHE A 185 8.63 -20.54 -20.56
N LEU A 186 7.76 -21.33 -19.93
CA LEU A 186 6.71 -20.84 -19.01
C LEU A 186 7.10 -20.83 -17.54
N SER A 187 8.29 -21.35 -17.19
CA SER A 187 8.76 -21.41 -15.81
C SER A 187 8.78 -20.04 -15.13
N GLU A 188 8.25 -19.97 -13.91
CA GLU A 188 8.24 -18.78 -13.04
C GLU A 188 9.32 -18.90 -11.94
N SER A 189 10.44 -19.55 -12.25
CA SER A 189 11.63 -19.57 -11.39
C SER A 189 12.06 -18.13 -11.05
N GLN A 190 12.49 -17.92 -9.81
CA GLN A 190 12.73 -16.59 -9.26
C GLN A 190 14.12 -16.02 -9.65
N GLU A 191 14.35 -14.75 -9.30
CA GLU A 191 15.62 -14.00 -9.47
C GLU A 191 16.19 -13.98 -10.90
N ARG A 192 15.33 -13.79 -11.90
CA ARG A 192 15.74 -13.74 -13.32
C ARG A 192 15.31 -12.44 -14.00
N MET A 193 16.17 -11.95 -14.89
CA MET A 193 15.89 -10.79 -15.73
C MET A 193 16.29 -11.08 -17.19
N THR A 194 15.52 -10.55 -18.14
CA THR A 194 15.81 -10.55 -19.58
C THR A 194 16.38 -9.19 -19.99
N LEU A 195 17.51 -9.20 -20.70
CA LEU A 195 18.19 -8.03 -21.26
C LEU A 195 18.16 -8.04 -22.79
N ALA A 196 18.03 -6.86 -23.39
CA ALA A 196 18.33 -6.61 -24.79
C ALA A 196 19.71 -5.96 -24.92
N VAL A 197 20.64 -6.68 -25.52
CA VAL A 197 22.08 -6.39 -25.48
C VAL A 197 22.60 -6.15 -26.89
N PRO A 198 23.18 -4.98 -27.21
CA PRO A 198 23.82 -4.78 -28.50
C PRO A 198 24.91 -5.84 -28.74
N PRO A 199 25.01 -6.46 -29.94
CA PRO A 199 25.98 -7.52 -30.20
C PRO A 199 27.43 -7.14 -29.83
N GLU A 200 27.82 -5.90 -30.12
CA GLU A 200 29.14 -5.36 -29.80
C GLU A 200 29.40 -5.15 -28.30
N LYS A 201 28.38 -5.29 -27.45
CA LYS A 201 28.47 -5.19 -25.99
C LYS A 201 28.37 -6.54 -25.29
N LEU A 202 28.02 -7.62 -26.00
CA LEU A 202 27.76 -8.93 -25.42
C LEU A 202 28.96 -9.47 -24.63
N GLU A 203 30.15 -9.48 -25.22
CA GLU A 203 31.36 -10.00 -24.56
C GLU A 203 31.67 -9.24 -23.27
N ASN A 204 31.54 -7.90 -23.31
CA ASN A 204 31.77 -7.05 -22.13
C ASN A 204 30.74 -7.30 -21.03
N LEU A 205 29.47 -7.53 -21.39
CA LEU A 205 28.42 -7.88 -20.45
C LEU A 205 28.69 -9.24 -19.79
N LEU A 206 29.02 -10.27 -20.57
CA LEU A 206 29.32 -11.62 -20.06
C LEU A 206 30.56 -11.63 -19.18
N ALA A 207 31.61 -10.89 -19.56
CA ALA A 207 32.80 -10.71 -18.73
C ALA A 207 32.47 -10.01 -17.41
N LEU A 208 31.61 -8.99 -17.44
CA LEU A 208 31.14 -8.33 -16.22
C LEU A 208 30.30 -9.28 -15.34
N ALA A 209 29.39 -10.06 -15.94
CA ALA A 209 28.57 -11.04 -15.24
C ALA A 209 29.44 -12.08 -14.51
N ALA A 210 30.46 -12.63 -15.20
CA ALA A 210 31.43 -13.55 -14.59
C ALA A 210 32.20 -12.92 -13.42
N ARG A 211 32.66 -11.67 -13.55
CA ARG A 211 33.34 -10.95 -12.45
C ARG A 211 32.42 -10.68 -11.25
N ARG A 212 31.12 -10.53 -11.49
CA ARG A 212 30.09 -10.30 -10.46
C ARG A 212 29.45 -11.59 -9.95
N GLU A 213 29.94 -12.76 -10.39
CA GLU A 213 29.38 -14.07 -10.05
C GLU A 213 27.88 -14.18 -10.37
N VAL A 214 27.47 -13.60 -11.51
CA VAL A 214 26.11 -13.66 -12.03
C VAL A 214 26.11 -14.54 -13.27
N GLU A 215 25.24 -15.56 -13.29
CA GLU A 215 25.02 -16.38 -14.48
C GLU A 215 24.26 -15.56 -15.52
N ALA A 216 24.82 -15.45 -16.72
CA ALA A 216 24.24 -14.72 -17.84
C ALA A 216 24.43 -15.51 -19.13
N THR A 217 23.35 -15.73 -19.87
CA THR A 217 23.34 -16.61 -21.05
C THR A 217 22.62 -15.94 -22.21
N ALA A 218 23.28 -15.91 -23.37
CA ALA A 218 22.65 -15.51 -24.62
C ALA A 218 21.69 -16.61 -25.08
N LEU A 219 20.41 -16.26 -25.24
CA LEU A 219 19.35 -17.20 -25.62
C LEU A 219 18.92 -17.03 -27.08
N GLY A 220 19.35 -16.00 -27.78
CA GLY A 220 18.92 -15.72 -29.15
C GLY A 220 18.98 -14.25 -29.49
N THR A 221 18.17 -13.80 -30.43
CA THR A 221 18.17 -12.43 -30.92
C THR A 221 16.76 -11.88 -31.08
N PHE A 222 16.61 -10.58 -30.86
CA PHE A 222 15.44 -9.84 -31.29
C PHE A 222 15.48 -9.67 -32.81
N THR A 223 14.33 -9.75 -33.46
CA THR A 223 14.17 -9.69 -34.92
C THR A 223 13.06 -8.71 -35.29
N ASP A 224 12.82 -8.52 -36.58
CA ASP A 224 11.69 -7.78 -37.18
C ASP A 224 10.78 -8.71 -38.01
N SER A 225 10.79 -10.02 -37.71
CA SER A 225 10.11 -11.05 -38.51
C SER A 225 8.58 -11.02 -38.44
N GLY A 226 8.00 -10.22 -37.53
CA GLY A 226 6.58 -10.23 -37.19
C GLY A 226 6.17 -11.39 -36.29
N SER A 227 7.11 -12.22 -35.83
CA SER A 227 6.81 -13.44 -35.08
C SER A 227 7.76 -13.67 -33.89
N LEU A 228 7.23 -14.32 -32.86
CA LEU A 228 7.98 -14.92 -31.77
C LEU A 228 8.29 -16.38 -32.14
N ILE A 229 9.54 -16.63 -32.53
CA ILE A 229 10.06 -17.94 -32.90
C ILE A 229 10.75 -18.54 -31.68
N VAL A 230 10.31 -19.72 -31.26
CA VAL A 230 10.83 -20.45 -30.11
C VAL A 230 11.43 -21.76 -30.60
N ARG A 231 12.71 -21.98 -30.31
CA ARG A 231 13.49 -23.15 -30.69
C ARG A 231 13.93 -23.96 -29.48
N TYR A 232 14.26 -25.21 -29.75
CA TYR A 232 15.02 -26.07 -28.85
C TYR A 232 16.10 -26.77 -29.69
N GLY A 233 17.29 -26.18 -29.70
CA GLY A 233 18.35 -26.51 -30.64
C GLY A 233 17.91 -26.25 -32.09
N SER A 234 18.01 -27.27 -32.94
CA SER A 234 17.62 -27.15 -34.36
C SER A 234 16.10 -27.18 -34.59
N MET A 235 15.28 -27.51 -33.59
CA MET A 235 13.83 -27.67 -33.75
C MET A 235 13.09 -26.37 -33.42
N ILE A 236 12.18 -25.93 -34.29
CA ILE A 236 11.21 -24.88 -33.96
C ILE A 236 10.06 -25.54 -33.19
N VAL A 237 9.91 -25.16 -31.92
CA VAL A 237 8.87 -25.69 -31.01
C VAL A 237 7.70 -24.72 -30.84
N GLY A 238 7.84 -23.48 -31.30
CA GLY A 238 6.76 -22.49 -31.36
C GLY A 238 7.05 -21.41 -32.39
N CYS A 239 6.02 -20.95 -33.09
CA CYS A 239 6.09 -19.78 -33.98
C CYS A 239 4.75 -19.05 -33.88
N LEU A 240 4.74 -17.90 -33.22
CA LEU A 240 3.53 -17.15 -32.94
C LEU A 240 3.62 -15.77 -33.59
N ASP A 241 2.64 -15.46 -34.43
CA ASP A 241 2.46 -14.11 -34.97
C ASP A 241 2.22 -13.11 -33.81
N LEU A 242 2.91 -11.97 -33.85
CA LEU A 242 2.83 -10.98 -32.76
C LEU A 242 1.46 -10.31 -32.65
N GLN A 243 0.78 -10.11 -33.79
CA GLN A 243 -0.57 -9.52 -33.77
C GLN A 243 -1.55 -10.48 -33.10
N PHE A 244 -1.50 -11.77 -33.43
CA PHE A 244 -2.28 -12.80 -32.75
C PHE A 244 -1.95 -12.87 -31.25
N LEU A 245 -0.67 -12.88 -30.89
CA LEU A 245 -0.24 -13.00 -29.49
C LEU A 245 -0.73 -11.84 -28.62
N HIS A 246 -0.63 -10.60 -29.12
CA HIS A 246 -0.89 -9.40 -28.31
C HIS A 246 -2.26 -8.76 -28.54
N GLN A 247 -2.93 -9.05 -29.67
CA GLN A 247 -4.22 -8.47 -30.04
C GLN A 247 -5.32 -9.52 -30.31
N GLY A 248 -5.01 -10.81 -30.16
CA GLY A 248 -5.95 -11.90 -30.46
C GLY A 248 -7.06 -12.13 -29.43
N VAL A 249 -6.94 -11.59 -28.21
CA VAL A 249 -7.94 -11.77 -27.16
C VAL A 249 -9.01 -10.67 -27.23
N PRO A 250 -10.29 -11.00 -27.44
CA PRO A 250 -11.35 -10.00 -27.51
C PRO A 250 -11.57 -9.32 -26.15
N ARG A 251 -11.93 -8.03 -26.19
CA ARG A 251 -12.26 -7.28 -24.97
C ARG A 251 -13.54 -7.82 -24.34
N MET A 252 -13.46 -8.15 -23.06
CA MET A 252 -14.59 -8.65 -22.28
C MET A 252 -15.57 -7.51 -21.97
N GLN A 253 -16.87 -7.74 -22.17
CA GLN A 253 -17.94 -6.83 -21.78
C GLN A 253 -18.70 -7.46 -20.62
N LEU A 254 -18.74 -6.77 -19.47
CA LEU A 254 -19.29 -7.31 -18.23
C LEU A 254 -20.40 -6.38 -17.71
N GLU A 255 -21.50 -6.98 -17.27
CA GLU A 255 -22.63 -6.23 -16.74
C GLU A 255 -22.38 -5.76 -15.31
N ALA A 256 -22.72 -4.50 -15.01
CA ALA A 256 -22.63 -3.91 -13.69
C ALA A 256 -24.03 -3.50 -13.20
N ARG A 257 -24.47 -4.03 -12.05
CA ARG A 257 -25.75 -3.67 -11.40
C ARG A 257 -25.52 -3.17 -9.98
N TRP A 258 -25.65 -1.87 -9.76
CA TRP A 258 -25.48 -1.26 -8.44
C TRP A 258 -26.79 -1.29 -7.65
N GLN A 259 -26.73 -1.78 -6.42
CA GLN A 259 -27.79 -1.65 -5.43
C GLN A 259 -27.15 -1.18 -4.11
N PRO A 260 -27.44 0.04 -3.63
CA PRO A 260 -26.92 0.50 -2.35
C PRO A 260 -27.28 -0.50 -1.22
N PRO A 261 -26.30 -0.95 -0.42
CA PRO A 261 -26.56 -1.87 0.67
C PRO A 261 -27.41 -1.20 1.76
N GLN A 262 -28.38 -1.94 2.30
CA GLN A 262 -29.17 -1.50 3.44
C GLN A 262 -28.60 -2.13 4.71
N MET A 263 -27.88 -1.32 5.49
CA MET A 263 -27.25 -1.76 6.73
C MET A 263 -27.69 -0.84 7.87
N ALA A 264 -28.20 -1.42 8.97
CA ALA A 264 -28.61 -0.65 10.12
C ALA A 264 -27.37 -0.11 10.89
N PRO A 265 -27.42 1.12 11.43
CA PRO A 265 -26.40 1.59 12.37
C PRO A 265 -26.56 0.90 13.73
N PRO A 266 -25.47 0.75 14.51
CA PRO A 266 -25.54 0.23 15.86
C PRO A 266 -26.14 1.29 16.80
N ARG A 267 -26.66 0.86 17.95
CA ARG A 267 -27.20 1.80 18.93
C ARG A 267 -26.06 2.50 19.67
N LYS A 268 -26.05 3.84 19.65
CA LYS A 268 -25.09 4.65 20.41
C LYS A 268 -25.47 4.72 21.91
N PRO A 269 -24.49 4.71 22.83
CA PRO A 269 -24.76 4.94 24.25
C PRO A 269 -25.31 6.35 24.51
N ARG A 270 -26.44 6.45 25.22
CA ARG A 270 -27.12 7.74 25.45
C ARG A 270 -26.35 8.73 26.35
N ARG A 271 -25.61 8.25 27.37
CA ARG A 271 -24.91 9.08 28.38
C ARG A 271 -23.63 8.40 28.88
N GLY A 272 -22.81 9.13 29.63
CA GLY A 272 -21.62 8.61 30.33
C GLY A 272 -20.27 9.04 29.73
N PRO A 273 -19.16 8.83 30.43
CA PRO A 273 -17.82 9.09 29.88
C PRO A 273 -17.51 8.12 28.73
N ARG A 274 -16.72 8.60 27.77
CA ARG A 274 -16.23 7.84 26.60
C ARG A 274 -14.79 7.35 26.79
N THR A 275 -14.17 7.59 27.95
CA THR A 275 -12.81 7.12 28.27
C THR A 275 -12.62 5.63 27.94
N SER A 276 -13.51 4.76 28.44
CA SER A 276 -13.41 3.32 28.20
C SER A 276 -13.55 2.94 26.72
N ARG A 277 -14.32 3.72 25.95
CA ARG A 277 -14.48 3.54 24.49
C ARG A 277 -13.19 3.86 23.75
N LEU A 278 -12.54 4.99 24.06
CA LEU A 278 -11.23 5.33 23.49
C LEU A 278 -10.17 4.29 23.85
N VAL A 279 -10.08 3.91 25.14
CA VAL A 279 -9.13 2.89 25.61
C VAL A 279 -9.35 1.55 24.88
N LYS A 280 -10.61 1.16 24.66
CA LYS A 280 -10.94 -0.06 23.92
C LYS A 280 -10.58 0.05 22.43
N LEU A 281 -10.86 1.19 21.79
CA LEU A 281 -10.50 1.44 20.39
C LEU A 281 -8.99 1.39 20.18
N LEU A 282 -8.18 1.97 21.08
CA LEU A 282 -6.71 1.87 20.99
C LEU A 282 -6.21 0.42 21.05
N GLY A 283 -6.94 -0.46 21.74
CA GLY A 283 -6.65 -1.89 21.78
C GLY A 283 -7.24 -2.70 20.62
N ALA A 284 -8.04 -2.10 19.72
CA ALA A 284 -8.67 -2.81 18.62
C ALA A 284 -7.63 -3.25 17.57
N LEU A 285 -7.85 -4.41 16.94
CA LEU A 285 -6.88 -5.02 16.01
C LEU A 285 -6.45 -4.11 14.85
N ASN A 286 -7.29 -3.19 14.38
CA ASN A 286 -6.94 -2.29 13.27
C ASN A 286 -6.28 -0.98 13.71
N ILE A 287 -6.26 -0.69 15.02
CA ILE A 287 -5.70 0.54 15.59
C ILE A 287 -4.45 0.24 16.42
N CYS A 288 -4.44 -0.83 17.21
CA CYS A 288 -3.37 -1.15 18.15
C CYS A 288 -1.99 -1.25 17.48
N SER A 289 -0.94 -1.03 18.28
CA SER A 289 0.44 -1.00 17.81
C SER A 289 0.84 -2.29 17.07
N LYS A 290 1.54 -2.12 15.95
CA LYS A 290 2.19 -3.22 15.17
C LYS A 290 3.69 -3.34 15.46
N GLU A 291 4.18 -2.52 16.39
CA GLU A 291 5.60 -2.34 16.71
C GLU A 291 6.33 -3.66 16.95
N PHE A 292 5.73 -4.60 17.69
CA PHE A 292 6.41 -5.85 18.07
C PHE A 292 6.96 -6.64 16.87
N LYS A 293 6.16 -6.78 15.82
CA LYS A 293 6.59 -7.41 14.56
C LYS A 293 7.41 -6.46 13.71
N SER A 294 7.00 -5.19 13.62
CA SER A 294 7.70 -4.21 12.79
C SER A 294 9.16 -3.99 13.21
N ARG A 295 9.52 -4.20 14.48
CA ARG A 295 10.90 -4.10 14.97
C ARG A 295 11.82 -5.26 14.55
N GLN A 296 11.28 -6.29 13.90
CA GLN A 296 12.05 -7.44 13.42
C GLN A 296 12.62 -7.21 12.01
N TYR A 297 12.09 -6.21 11.29
CA TYR A 297 12.64 -5.77 10.01
C TYR A 297 13.85 -4.87 10.20
N ASP A 298 14.81 -4.95 9.29
CA ASP A 298 15.83 -3.92 9.16
C ASP A 298 15.18 -2.67 8.54
N GLY A 299 15.20 -1.54 9.24
CA GLY A 299 14.72 -0.24 8.75
C GLY A 299 15.82 0.80 8.53
N GLU A 300 17.09 0.41 8.65
CA GLU A 300 18.23 1.33 8.72
C GLU A 300 19.30 1.06 7.66
N VAL A 301 19.30 -0.12 7.03
CA VAL A 301 20.22 -0.44 5.95
C VAL A 301 20.11 0.63 4.86
N LYS A 302 21.27 1.14 4.42
CA LYS A 302 21.49 2.36 3.61
C LYS A 302 21.53 3.70 4.37
N GLY A 303 21.06 3.83 5.61
CA GLY A 303 21.24 5.05 6.41
C GLY A 303 20.59 6.32 5.82
N LEU A 304 19.48 6.17 5.10
CA LEU A 304 18.77 7.28 4.43
C LEU A 304 17.47 7.70 5.13
N SER A 305 17.04 7.00 6.18
CA SER A 305 15.79 7.28 6.88
C SER A 305 15.83 8.64 7.61
N VAL A 306 14.72 9.39 7.54
CA VAL A 306 14.55 10.68 8.24
C VAL A 306 13.34 10.63 9.16
N VAL A 307 12.16 10.38 8.59
CA VAL A 307 10.96 10.06 9.38
C VAL A 307 10.72 8.57 9.28
N LYS A 308 10.90 7.89 10.40
CA LYS A 308 10.84 6.44 10.52
C LYS A 308 9.39 5.93 10.60
N PRO A 309 9.16 4.62 10.39
CA PRO A 309 7.84 4.02 10.55
C PRO A 309 7.21 4.28 11.93
N PHE A 310 8.03 4.36 12.98
CA PHE A 310 7.61 4.74 14.33
C PHE A 310 8.36 5.99 14.80
N VAL A 311 7.64 6.90 15.44
CA VAL A 311 8.10 8.22 15.87
C VAL A 311 7.68 8.50 17.32
N GLY A 312 8.10 9.65 17.84
CA GLY A 312 7.82 10.09 19.20
C GLY A 312 8.99 9.83 20.15
N VAL A 313 8.85 10.27 21.40
CA VAL A 313 9.87 10.19 22.45
C VAL A 313 10.42 8.78 22.62
N TYR A 314 9.54 7.77 22.55
CA TYR A 314 9.92 6.36 22.68
C TYR A 314 9.98 5.61 21.34
N SER A 315 9.81 6.32 20.21
CA SER A 315 9.72 5.71 18.87
C SER A 315 8.73 4.54 18.81
N ASP A 316 7.53 4.72 19.39
CA ASP A 316 6.53 3.66 19.58
C ASP A 316 5.13 4.01 19.06
N VAL A 317 5.00 5.13 18.35
CA VAL A 317 3.76 5.55 17.68
C VAL A 317 3.98 5.55 16.17
N PRO A 318 3.09 4.94 15.36
CA PRO A 318 3.26 4.92 13.90
C PRO A 318 3.22 6.33 13.32
N SER A 319 4.09 6.64 12.36
CA SER A 319 4.08 7.91 11.64
C SER A 319 2.99 7.98 10.56
N ASP A 320 2.50 9.19 10.27
CA ASP A 320 1.57 9.41 9.14
C ASP A 320 2.19 9.04 7.79
N ALA A 321 3.47 9.32 7.61
CA ALA A 321 4.24 8.97 6.43
C ALA A 321 5.71 8.77 6.81
N THR A 322 6.44 8.02 5.99
CA THR A 322 7.89 7.86 6.14
C THR A 322 8.64 8.72 5.14
N ILE A 323 9.81 9.21 5.54
CA ILE A 323 10.63 10.09 4.71
C ILE A 323 12.04 9.52 4.66
N MET A 324 12.59 9.42 3.45
CA MET A 324 13.96 8.98 3.19
C MET A 324 14.66 10.01 2.33
N ARG A 325 15.95 10.26 2.54
CA ARG A 325 16.76 11.02 1.60
C ARG A 325 16.90 10.25 0.29
N VAL A 326 16.97 10.95 -0.84
CA VAL A 326 17.23 10.32 -2.14
C VAL A 326 18.61 9.67 -2.17
N GLU A 327 19.59 10.33 -1.55
CA GLU A 327 20.98 9.86 -1.42
C GLU A 327 21.69 10.57 -0.26
N HIS A 328 22.88 10.08 0.09
CA HIS A 328 23.70 10.67 1.14
C HIS A 328 24.13 12.10 0.78
N GLY A 329 24.17 12.99 1.78
CA GLY A 329 24.55 14.39 1.61
C GLY A 329 23.49 15.27 0.92
N CYS A 330 22.44 14.70 0.31
CA CYS A 330 21.37 15.44 -0.32
C CYS A 330 20.25 15.80 0.68
N ARG A 331 19.65 16.99 0.55
CA ARG A 331 18.47 17.40 1.33
C ARG A 331 17.15 16.94 0.72
N GLU A 332 17.14 16.59 -0.57
CA GLU A 332 15.95 16.05 -1.24
C GLU A 332 15.53 14.72 -0.60
N GLY A 333 14.22 14.55 -0.45
CA GLY A 333 13.64 13.35 0.13
C GLY A 333 12.43 12.82 -0.62
N ILE A 334 12.17 11.55 -0.41
CA ILE A 334 10.99 10.82 -0.87
C ILE A 334 10.11 10.57 0.33
N ILE A 335 8.83 10.94 0.20
CA ILE A 335 7.78 10.69 1.17
C ILE A 335 6.99 9.49 0.67
N LEU A 336 6.83 8.48 1.53
CA LEU A 336 5.98 7.32 1.27
C LEU A 336 4.82 7.30 2.27
N ALA A 337 3.60 7.29 1.73
CA ALA A 337 2.36 7.15 2.49
C ALA A 337 1.38 6.24 1.74
N GLU A 338 0.32 5.85 2.43
CA GLU A 338 -0.70 4.95 1.92
C GLU A 338 -2.08 5.25 2.53
N GLY A 339 -3.13 4.79 1.85
CA GLY A 339 -4.49 4.73 2.35
C GLY A 339 -5.07 3.34 2.11
N ILE A 340 -5.73 2.81 3.13
CA ILE A 340 -6.45 1.52 3.04
C ILE A 340 -7.51 1.39 4.14
N ASN A 341 -8.78 1.36 3.72
CA ASN A 341 -9.91 1.08 4.58
C ASN A 341 -10.97 0.26 3.82
N PRO A 342 -10.90 -1.08 3.87
CA PRO A 342 -11.81 -1.96 3.15
C PRO A 342 -13.22 -1.96 3.74
N PHE A 343 -13.44 -1.46 4.96
CA PHE A 343 -14.74 -1.55 5.63
C PHE A 343 -15.78 -0.61 5.01
N TYR A 344 -15.33 0.52 4.45
CA TYR A 344 -16.19 1.42 3.70
C TYR A 344 -16.77 0.77 2.45
N SER A 345 -16.12 -0.27 1.91
CA SER A 345 -16.59 -1.04 0.74
C SER A 345 -17.92 -1.74 0.98
N ASP A 346 -18.24 -2.05 2.24
CA ASP A 346 -19.48 -2.69 2.65
C ASP A 346 -20.68 -1.74 2.55
N LEU A 347 -20.43 -0.43 2.46
CA LEU A 347 -21.43 0.62 2.29
C LEU A 347 -21.38 1.24 0.88
N ASP A 348 -20.20 1.69 0.44
CA ASP A 348 -20.03 2.28 -0.89
C ASP A 348 -18.56 2.30 -1.33
N THR A 349 -18.25 1.61 -2.42
CA THR A 349 -16.88 1.56 -2.97
C THR A 349 -16.41 2.85 -3.63
N TYR A 350 -17.33 3.75 -4.04
CA TYR A 350 -16.94 5.09 -4.50
C TYR A 350 -16.32 5.87 -3.34
N HIS A 351 -17.03 5.92 -2.21
CA HIS A 351 -16.57 6.65 -1.03
C HIS A 351 -15.41 5.95 -0.31
N MET A 352 -15.33 4.62 -0.37
CA MET A 352 -14.14 3.88 0.03
C MET A 352 -12.91 4.35 -0.75
N MET A 353 -12.96 4.31 -2.10
CA MET A 353 -11.83 4.71 -2.94
C MET A 353 -11.47 6.18 -2.70
N ALA A 354 -12.46 7.08 -2.70
CA ALA A 354 -12.22 8.50 -2.45
C ALA A 354 -11.48 8.73 -1.11
N SER A 355 -11.93 8.06 -0.04
CA SER A 355 -11.33 8.17 1.28
C SER A 355 -9.89 7.64 1.33
N VAL A 356 -9.57 6.53 0.65
CA VAL A 356 -8.21 5.98 0.67
C VAL A 356 -7.23 6.80 -0.17
N VAL A 357 -7.67 7.37 -1.30
CA VAL A 357 -6.86 8.33 -2.08
C VAL A 357 -6.60 9.58 -1.24
N ASP A 358 -7.65 10.12 -0.62
CA ASP A 358 -7.54 11.27 0.28
C ASP A 358 -6.60 10.99 1.46
N GLU A 359 -6.71 9.83 2.10
CA GLU A 359 -5.86 9.41 3.22
C GLU A 359 -4.38 9.38 2.85
N ALA A 360 -4.03 8.78 1.71
CA ALA A 360 -2.65 8.72 1.26
C ALA A 360 -2.09 10.11 0.94
N VAL A 361 -2.86 10.94 0.22
CA VAL A 361 -2.45 12.30 -0.16
C VAL A 361 -2.32 13.19 1.07
N ARG A 362 -3.32 13.24 1.97
CA ARG A 362 -3.26 14.07 3.17
C ARG A 362 -2.11 13.69 4.09
N ARG A 363 -1.72 12.40 4.15
CA ARG A 363 -0.53 11.95 4.89
C ARG A 363 0.75 12.53 4.34
N VAL A 364 0.91 12.57 3.01
CA VAL A 364 2.04 13.24 2.36
C VAL A 364 2.05 14.74 2.70
N ILE A 365 0.89 15.40 2.62
CA ILE A 365 0.76 16.83 2.97
C ILE A 365 1.11 17.08 4.45
N SER A 366 0.64 16.22 5.35
CA SER A 366 0.83 16.35 6.81
C SER A 366 2.30 16.39 7.22
N VAL A 367 3.16 15.68 6.49
CA VAL A 367 4.59 15.64 6.80
C VAL A 367 5.42 16.67 6.03
N GLY A 368 4.75 17.59 5.31
CA GLY A 368 5.37 18.69 4.58
C GLY A 368 5.56 18.45 3.07
N GLY A 369 4.99 17.38 2.52
CA GLY A 369 4.97 17.14 1.07
C GLY A 369 4.05 18.10 0.33
N ARG A 370 4.32 18.35 -0.95
CA ARG A 370 3.55 19.28 -1.79
C ARG A 370 2.55 18.56 -2.68
N LEU A 371 1.30 19.02 -2.74
CA LEU A 371 0.25 18.38 -3.56
C LEU A 371 0.66 18.17 -5.03
N GLY A 372 1.28 19.19 -5.64
CA GLY A 372 1.75 19.14 -7.04
C GLY A 372 3.01 18.30 -7.29
N ARG A 373 3.51 17.57 -6.28
CA ARG A 373 4.69 16.69 -6.37
C ARG A 373 4.40 15.29 -5.83
N ILE A 374 3.18 14.81 -6.02
CA ILE A 374 2.72 13.50 -5.59
C ILE A 374 2.39 12.65 -6.81
N ALA A 375 2.80 11.38 -6.80
CA ALA A 375 2.35 10.35 -7.71
C ALA A 375 1.65 9.22 -6.93
N GLY A 376 0.63 8.62 -7.55
CA GLY A 376 -0.19 7.56 -6.96
C GLY A 376 0.12 6.19 -7.54
N LEU A 377 -0.17 5.15 -6.75
CA LEU A 377 -0.24 3.76 -7.20
C LEU A 377 -1.48 3.09 -6.63
N ASP A 378 -2.24 2.40 -7.47
CA ASP A 378 -3.48 1.69 -7.10
C ASP A 378 -3.29 0.17 -7.14
N ASN A 379 -3.62 -0.51 -6.04
CA ASN A 379 -3.53 -1.97 -5.96
C ASN A 379 -4.89 -2.55 -5.56
N PHE A 380 -5.65 -3.01 -6.55
CA PHE A 380 -6.98 -3.60 -6.39
C PHE A 380 -6.90 -5.06 -5.95
N CYS A 381 -7.64 -5.41 -4.91
CA CYS A 381 -7.94 -6.79 -4.56
C CYS A 381 -9.45 -6.93 -4.43
N TRP A 382 -10.03 -7.68 -5.36
CA TRP A 382 -11.48 -7.79 -5.53
C TRP A 382 -11.93 -9.25 -5.48
N PRO A 383 -13.11 -9.53 -4.91
CA PRO A 383 -13.79 -10.78 -5.19
C PRO A 383 -14.19 -10.85 -6.67
N ASP A 384 -14.42 -12.05 -7.17
CA ASP A 384 -14.75 -12.33 -8.57
C ASP A 384 -15.93 -11.48 -9.04
N PRO A 385 -15.70 -10.54 -9.97
CA PRO A 385 -16.76 -9.66 -10.44
C PRO A 385 -17.45 -10.22 -11.70
N VAL A 386 -17.08 -11.42 -12.16
CA VAL A 386 -17.67 -12.05 -13.34
C VAL A 386 -18.89 -12.89 -12.94
N TRP A 387 -20.02 -12.65 -13.61
CA TRP A 387 -21.22 -13.46 -13.40
C TRP A 387 -20.98 -14.91 -13.82
N SER A 388 -21.34 -15.85 -12.96
CA SER A 388 -21.38 -17.28 -13.23
C SER A 388 -22.31 -17.97 -12.23
N GLU A 389 -22.61 -19.25 -12.42
CA GLU A 389 -23.39 -20.04 -11.44
C GLU A 389 -22.76 -20.04 -10.04
N LYS A 390 -21.42 -19.99 -9.95
CA LYS A 390 -20.66 -19.91 -8.69
C LYS A 390 -20.57 -18.50 -8.11
N THR A 391 -20.85 -17.48 -8.93
CA THR A 391 -20.76 -16.06 -8.59
C THR A 391 -21.99 -15.32 -9.12
N PRO A 392 -23.20 -15.64 -8.60
CA PRO A 392 -24.44 -15.00 -9.07
C PRO A 392 -24.47 -13.49 -8.73
N ASP A 393 -23.71 -13.07 -7.72
CA ASP A 393 -23.52 -11.68 -7.31
C ASP A 393 -22.44 -10.92 -8.10
N GLY A 394 -21.89 -11.53 -9.15
CA GLY A 394 -20.87 -10.94 -10.03
C GLY A 394 -21.23 -9.54 -10.54
N PRO A 395 -22.45 -9.28 -11.06
CA PRO A 395 -22.83 -7.95 -11.52
C PRO A 395 -22.80 -6.87 -10.43
N TYR A 396 -23.06 -7.23 -9.17
CA TYR A 396 -22.95 -6.30 -8.05
C TYR A 396 -21.49 -6.00 -7.70
N LYS A 397 -20.64 -7.04 -7.66
CA LYS A 397 -19.18 -6.89 -7.47
C LYS A 397 -18.52 -6.10 -8.61
N MET A 398 -19.00 -6.28 -9.84
CA MET A 398 -18.61 -5.46 -10.98
C MET A 398 -19.04 -4.00 -10.81
N ALA A 399 -20.27 -3.74 -10.36
CA ALA A 399 -20.71 -2.38 -10.06
C ALA A 399 -19.88 -1.72 -8.96
N GLN A 400 -19.51 -2.48 -7.93
CA GLN A 400 -18.56 -2.02 -6.91
C GLN A 400 -17.22 -1.60 -7.55
N LEU A 401 -16.67 -2.40 -8.47
CA LEU A 401 -15.41 -2.12 -9.15
C LEU A 401 -15.50 -0.87 -10.04
N VAL A 402 -16.58 -0.72 -10.80
CA VAL A 402 -16.85 0.48 -11.63
C VAL A 402 -16.91 1.74 -10.77
N ARG A 403 -17.61 1.68 -9.62
CA ARG A 403 -17.70 2.80 -8.67
C ARG A 403 -16.35 3.19 -8.09
N ALA A 404 -15.52 2.22 -7.73
CA ALA A 404 -14.17 2.47 -7.24
C ALA A 404 -13.31 3.15 -8.31
N ASN A 405 -13.32 2.65 -9.56
CA ASN A 405 -12.60 3.28 -10.67
C ASN A 405 -13.08 4.71 -10.96
N LYS A 406 -14.39 4.97 -10.85
CA LYS A 406 -14.94 6.32 -11.01
C LYS A 406 -14.39 7.29 -9.95
N ALA A 407 -14.40 6.89 -8.68
CA ALA A 407 -13.82 7.72 -7.61
C ALA A 407 -12.31 7.91 -7.76
N LEU A 408 -11.59 6.86 -8.19
CA LEU A 408 -10.16 6.94 -8.48
C LEU A 408 -9.89 8.02 -9.53
N PHE A 409 -10.62 7.99 -10.65
CA PHE A 409 -10.54 9.02 -11.69
C PHE A 409 -10.90 10.41 -11.14
N ASP A 410 -12.07 10.57 -10.52
CA ASP A 410 -12.59 11.87 -10.07
C ASP A 410 -11.62 12.55 -9.08
N VAL A 411 -11.10 11.81 -8.10
CA VAL A 411 -10.24 12.37 -7.05
C VAL A 411 -8.81 12.59 -7.56
N THR A 412 -8.19 11.63 -8.25
CA THR A 412 -6.80 11.76 -8.70
C THR A 412 -6.63 12.85 -9.77
N THR A 413 -7.58 12.98 -10.69
CA THR A 413 -7.56 14.06 -11.70
C THR A 413 -7.74 15.43 -11.04
N SER A 414 -8.63 15.54 -10.06
CA SER A 414 -8.84 16.79 -9.33
C SER A 414 -7.62 17.18 -8.48
N TYR A 415 -6.99 16.21 -7.82
CA TYR A 415 -5.76 16.42 -7.05
C TYR A 415 -4.52 16.57 -7.94
N LYS A 416 -4.62 16.29 -9.24
CA LYS A 416 -3.51 16.23 -10.21
C LYS A 416 -2.42 15.26 -9.76
N VAL A 417 -2.82 14.12 -9.23
CA VAL A 417 -1.94 13.02 -8.79
C VAL A 417 -1.93 11.96 -9.89
N PRO A 418 -0.92 11.90 -10.77
CA PRO A 418 -0.86 10.88 -11.80
C PRO A 418 -0.66 9.50 -11.17
N LEU A 419 -1.31 8.49 -11.75
CA LEU A 419 -1.07 7.08 -11.42
C LEU A 419 0.09 6.58 -12.28
N ILE A 420 1.20 6.20 -11.64
CA ILE A 420 2.44 5.80 -12.34
C ILE A 420 2.62 4.28 -12.42
N SER A 421 1.83 3.53 -11.65
CA SER A 421 1.85 2.08 -11.59
C SER A 421 0.60 1.61 -10.84
N GLY A 422 0.21 0.35 -11.04
CA GLY A 422 -0.89 -0.27 -10.32
C GLY A 422 -0.91 -1.78 -10.56
N LYS A 423 -1.76 -2.48 -9.83
CA LYS A 423 -2.00 -3.92 -10.00
C LYS A 423 -3.41 -4.28 -9.60
N ASP A 424 -3.94 -5.33 -10.21
CA ASP A 424 -5.19 -5.94 -9.80
C ASP A 424 -5.05 -7.42 -9.47
N SER A 425 -5.91 -7.86 -8.56
CA SER A 425 -6.17 -9.26 -8.23
C SER A 425 -7.68 -9.42 -8.10
N MET A 426 -8.31 -10.06 -9.09
CA MET A 426 -9.77 -10.03 -9.26
C MET A 426 -10.47 -11.34 -8.87
N LYS A 427 -9.76 -12.30 -8.26
CA LYS A 427 -10.30 -13.63 -7.88
C LYS A 427 -10.06 -13.91 -6.40
N ASN A 428 -10.54 -13.01 -5.55
CA ASN A 428 -10.35 -13.10 -4.10
C ASN A 428 -11.55 -13.72 -3.36
N ASP A 429 -11.96 -14.89 -3.84
CA ASP A 429 -12.92 -15.77 -3.18
C ASP A 429 -12.26 -17.09 -2.78
N SER A 430 -12.77 -17.71 -1.72
CA SER A 430 -12.44 -19.08 -1.35
C SER A 430 -13.72 -19.91 -1.25
N ILE A 431 -13.75 -21.04 -1.95
CA ILE A 431 -14.83 -22.04 -1.84
C ILE A 431 -14.25 -23.29 -1.17
N ARG A 432 -14.66 -23.55 0.07
CA ARG A 432 -14.23 -24.70 0.87
C ARG A 432 -15.41 -25.23 1.68
N GLY A 433 -15.61 -26.55 1.69
CA GLY A 433 -16.71 -27.19 2.44
C GLY A 433 -18.11 -26.68 2.07
N GLY A 434 -18.34 -26.32 0.80
CA GLY A 434 -19.61 -25.76 0.32
C GLY A 434 -19.86 -24.29 0.71
N ARG A 435 -18.95 -23.64 1.44
CA ARG A 435 -19.05 -22.24 1.85
C ARG A 435 -18.14 -21.36 1.00
N LYS A 436 -18.71 -20.29 0.43
CA LYS A 436 -17.96 -19.23 -0.24
C LYS A 436 -17.62 -18.12 0.77
N ILE A 437 -16.36 -17.73 0.82
CA ILE A 437 -15.86 -16.59 1.60
C ILE A 437 -15.26 -15.60 0.61
N SER A 438 -15.92 -14.45 0.43
CA SER A 438 -15.43 -13.33 -0.36
C SER A 438 -14.73 -12.33 0.54
N ILE A 439 -13.56 -11.84 0.14
CA ILE A 439 -12.96 -10.68 0.82
C ILE A 439 -13.87 -9.45 0.63
N PRO A 440 -13.84 -8.46 1.55
CA PRO A 440 -14.33 -7.13 1.19
C PRO A 440 -13.50 -6.59 0.02
N PRO A 441 -14.12 -5.92 -0.96
CA PRO A 441 -13.38 -5.13 -1.93
C PRO A 441 -12.34 -4.23 -1.24
N THR A 442 -11.08 -4.38 -1.63
CA THR A 442 -9.95 -3.76 -0.93
C THR A 442 -9.05 -3.09 -1.95
N VAL A 443 -8.73 -1.81 -1.74
CA VAL A 443 -7.70 -1.13 -2.51
C VAL A 443 -6.65 -0.56 -1.56
N LEU A 444 -5.39 -0.86 -1.86
CA LEU A 444 -4.25 -0.12 -1.32
C LEU A 444 -3.92 1.00 -2.31
N PHE A 445 -4.10 2.25 -1.88
CA PHE A 445 -3.59 3.40 -2.62
C PHE A 445 -2.29 3.87 -1.97
N SER A 446 -1.18 3.83 -2.70
CA SER A 446 0.11 4.34 -2.23
C SER A 446 0.40 5.70 -2.85
N ALA A 447 0.97 6.63 -2.08
CA ALA A 447 1.36 7.94 -2.54
C ALA A 447 2.88 8.14 -2.33
N LEU A 448 3.55 8.54 -3.40
CA LEU A 448 4.94 8.96 -3.40
C LEU A 448 5.01 10.47 -3.57
N GLY A 449 5.54 11.16 -2.56
CA GLY A 449 5.81 12.60 -2.60
C GLY A 449 7.30 12.88 -2.75
N VAL A 450 7.66 13.98 -3.41
CA VAL A 450 9.02 14.51 -3.41
C VAL A 450 9.07 15.80 -2.60
N MET A 451 10.07 15.92 -1.72
CA MET A 451 10.35 17.14 -0.96
C MET A 451 11.76 17.62 -1.22
N ASP A 452 11.94 18.92 -1.41
CA ASP A 452 13.25 19.51 -1.71
C ASP A 452 14.19 19.51 -0.49
N ASP A 453 13.62 19.51 0.73
CA ASP A 453 14.38 19.57 1.97
C ASP A 453 13.74 18.77 3.11
N VAL A 454 14.30 17.61 3.41
CA VAL A 454 13.90 16.75 4.54
C VAL A 454 14.01 17.44 5.91
N GLY A 455 14.79 18.52 6.04
CA GLY A 455 14.84 19.32 7.28
C GLY A 455 13.55 20.06 7.59
N ARG A 456 12.62 20.14 6.63
CA ARG A 456 11.29 20.72 6.78
C ARG A 456 10.20 19.69 7.12
N ALA A 457 10.58 18.45 7.37
CA ALA A 457 9.65 17.39 7.70
C ALA A 457 8.90 17.71 9.01
N VAL A 458 7.59 17.47 9.01
CA VAL A 458 6.74 17.60 10.20
C VAL A 458 6.32 16.22 10.68
N THR A 459 6.37 16.00 12.00
CA THR A 459 5.92 14.75 12.63
C THR A 459 4.67 14.95 13.46
N MET A 460 3.91 13.88 13.63
CA MET A 460 2.54 13.90 14.13
C MET A 460 2.34 14.26 15.61
N TYR A 461 3.38 14.09 16.42
CA TYR A 461 3.25 14.16 17.87
C TYR A 461 3.49 15.56 18.45
N PHE A 462 2.84 15.86 19.57
CA PHE A 462 2.98 17.14 20.28
C PHE A 462 4.39 17.32 20.83
N LYS A 463 4.95 18.53 20.72
CA LYS A 463 6.36 18.79 21.03
C LYS A 463 6.59 19.70 22.22
N CYS A 464 5.70 20.67 22.47
CA CYS A 464 5.89 21.65 23.54
C CYS A 464 4.58 21.91 24.31
N PRO A 465 4.60 21.85 25.66
CA PRO A 465 3.48 22.34 26.47
C PRO A 465 3.17 23.81 26.19
N GLY A 466 1.89 24.17 26.19
CA GLY A 466 1.42 25.52 25.88
C GLY A 466 1.14 25.78 24.40
N ASP A 467 1.62 24.91 23.50
CA ASP A 467 1.31 25.01 22.07
C ASP A 467 -0.22 24.92 21.84
N PRO A 468 -0.83 25.85 21.10
CA PRO A 468 -2.21 25.73 20.66
C PRO A 468 -2.41 24.48 19.80
N ILE A 469 -3.54 23.81 19.98
CA ILE A 469 -3.97 22.67 19.16
C ILE A 469 -5.15 23.12 18.31
N LEU A 470 -5.00 22.99 16.99
CA LEU A 470 -6.02 23.35 16.01
C LEU A 470 -6.50 22.12 15.23
N ILE A 471 -7.78 22.13 14.87
CA ILE A 471 -8.35 21.19 13.90
C ILE A 471 -8.58 21.91 12.61
N VAL A 472 -8.03 21.36 11.53
CA VAL A 472 -8.31 21.77 10.15
C VAL A 472 -9.25 20.73 9.52
N GLY A 473 -10.26 21.18 8.77
CA GLY A 473 -11.29 20.36 8.15
C GLY A 473 -12.53 20.17 9.03
N GLU A 474 -13.62 19.73 8.41
CA GLU A 474 -14.91 19.50 9.06
C GLU A 474 -15.03 18.09 9.61
N THR A 475 -15.66 17.97 10.78
CA THR A 475 -16.18 16.69 11.25
C THR A 475 -17.65 16.61 10.87
N ARG A 476 -18.09 15.47 10.34
CA ARG A 476 -19.48 15.22 9.93
C ARG A 476 -20.02 13.99 10.67
N ASN A 477 -21.31 13.70 10.56
CA ASN A 477 -21.91 12.50 11.15
C ASN A 477 -21.60 11.24 10.31
N GLU A 478 -20.32 11.00 10.03
CA GLU A 478 -19.86 9.93 9.14
C GLU A 478 -19.23 8.82 9.99
N LEU A 479 -20.09 8.04 10.65
CA LEU A 479 -19.70 6.92 11.50
C LEU A 479 -19.91 5.56 10.82
N GLY A 480 -20.57 5.52 9.66
CA GLY A 480 -20.83 4.29 8.92
C GLY A 480 -19.52 3.55 8.62
N ALA A 481 -19.49 2.26 8.96
CA ALA A 481 -18.33 1.36 8.86
C ALA A 481 -17.06 1.79 9.62
N SER A 482 -17.11 2.85 10.43
CA SER A 482 -15.99 3.24 11.30
C SER A 482 -15.61 2.14 12.29
N GLU A 483 -14.38 2.17 12.80
CA GLU A 483 -13.96 1.25 13.86
C GLU A 483 -14.84 1.38 15.11
N TYR A 484 -15.37 2.57 15.40
CA TYR A 484 -16.31 2.77 16.50
C TYR A 484 -17.65 2.05 16.28
N PHE A 485 -18.26 2.20 15.11
CA PHE A 485 -19.52 1.50 14.81
C PHE A 485 -19.32 0.00 14.70
N ARG A 486 -18.22 -0.47 14.10
CA ARG A 486 -17.86 -1.90 14.09
C ARG A 486 -17.65 -2.45 15.50
N MET A 487 -17.01 -1.69 16.39
CA MET A 487 -16.87 -2.07 17.81
C MET A 487 -18.23 -2.16 18.51
N LEU A 488 -19.10 -1.15 18.36
CA LEU A 488 -20.43 -1.16 18.98
C LEU A 488 -21.30 -2.32 18.46
N ALA A 489 -21.29 -2.56 17.15
CA ALA A 489 -22.00 -3.65 16.51
C ALA A 489 -21.58 -5.02 17.08
N ARG A 490 -20.27 -5.25 17.26
CA ARG A 490 -19.74 -6.48 17.89
C ARG A 490 -20.19 -6.61 19.35
N GLU A 491 -20.13 -5.54 20.13
CA GLU A 491 -20.59 -5.56 21.54
C GLU A 491 -22.10 -5.83 21.68
N GLN A 492 -22.88 -5.46 20.67
CA GLN A 492 -24.32 -5.66 20.62
C GLN A 492 -24.69 -7.03 20.03
N ASN A 493 -23.71 -7.91 19.77
CA ASN A 493 -23.89 -9.20 19.09
C ASN A 493 -24.58 -9.07 17.72
N THR A 494 -24.37 -7.94 17.04
CA THR A 494 -24.89 -7.65 15.70
C THR A 494 -23.74 -7.21 14.78
N PRO A 495 -22.69 -8.02 14.58
CA PRO A 495 -21.44 -7.60 13.94
C PRO A 495 -21.59 -7.13 12.50
N GLY A 496 -22.75 -7.33 11.84
CA GLY A 496 -23.10 -6.79 10.53
C GLY A 496 -23.87 -5.45 10.54
N ASN A 497 -24.23 -4.92 11.70
CA ASN A 497 -25.02 -3.68 11.85
C ASN A 497 -24.11 -2.49 12.14
N TYR A 498 -23.27 -2.13 11.17
CA TYR A 498 -22.38 -0.97 11.23
C TYR A 498 -22.65 0.04 10.11
N GLY A 499 -23.91 0.14 9.67
CA GLY A 499 -24.33 1.09 8.64
C GLY A 499 -24.37 2.53 9.13
N GLY A 500 -24.93 3.42 8.29
CA GLY A 500 -24.90 4.87 8.47
C GLY A 500 -24.12 5.55 7.35
N ASP A 501 -23.83 6.83 7.50
CA ASP A 501 -23.10 7.59 6.47
C ASP A 501 -21.62 7.22 6.47
N VAL A 502 -21.15 6.71 5.35
CA VAL A 502 -19.72 6.48 5.06
C VAL A 502 -19.01 7.84 4.86
N PRO A 503 -17.74 8.00 5.29
CA PRO A 503 -16.99 9.23 5.05
C PRO A 503 -16.92 9.62 3.57
N LYS A 504 -17.19 10.90 3.28
CA LYS A 504 -17.15 11.46 1.92
C LYS A 504 -16.01 12.46 1.79
N VAL A 505 -15.51 12.64 0.58
CA VAL A 505 -14.46 13.62 0.27
C VAL A 505 -15.12 14.77 -0.48
N ASP A 506 -15.07 15.96 0.10
CA ASP A 506 -15.32 17.20 -0.64
C ASP A 506 -14.00 17.66 -1.26
N VAL A 507 -13.80 17.28 -2.52
CA VAL A 507 -12.54 17.51 -3.25
C VAL A 507 -12.17 18.99 -3.33
N LYS A 508 -13.15 19.90 -3.44
CA LYS A 508 -12.88 21.34 -3.52
C LYS A 508 -12.37 21.87 -2.18
N GLN A 509 -13.04 21.51 -1.09
CA GLN A 509 -12.61 21.90 0.25
C GLN A 509 -11.25 21.29 0.59
N ALA A 510 -11.04 20.00 0.27
CA ALA A 510 -9.79 19.29 0.50
C ALA A 510 -8.61 19.94 -0.22
N LEU A 511 -8.76 20.30 -1.49
CA LEU A 511 -7.73 21.02 -2.26
C LEU A 511 -7.32 22.33 -1.59
N ALA A 512 -8.29 23.14 -1.17
CA ALA A 512 -8.02 24.42 -0.52
C ALA A 512 -7.32 24.22 0.84
N ILE A 513 -7.73 23.20 1.60
CA ILE A 513 -7.04 22.79 2.83
C ILE A 513 -5.60 22.36 2.56
N TYR A 514 -5.35 21.53 1.54
CA TYR A 514 -3.99 21.04 1.24
C TYR A 514 -3.05 22.16 0.78
N GLN A 515 -3.56 23.13 0.02
CA GLN A 515 -2.82 24.33 -0.34
C GLN A 515 -2.47 25.18 0.88
N ALA A 516 -3.42 25.40 1.78
CA ALA A 516 -3.20 26.14 3.02
C ALA A 516 -2.23 25.41 3.97
N MET A 517 -2.31 24.07 4.06
CA MET A 517 -1.34 23.26 4.80
C MET A 517 0.06 23.35 4.20
N ASN A 518 0.19 23.39 2.87
CA ASN A 518 1.47 23.63 2.20
C ASN A 518 2.02 25.03 2.49
N GLU A 519 1.19 26.08 2.48
CA GLU A 519 1.61 27.45 2.88
C GLU A 519 2.07 27.50 4.34
N ALA A 520 1.32 26.87 5.26
CA ALA A 520 1.66 26.82 6.67
C ALA A 520 3.01 26.10 6.93
N ASN A 521 3.27 25.00 6.21
CA ASN A 521 4.56 24.34 6.23
C ASN A 521 5.65 25.20 5.59
N ASP A 522 5.33 25.90 4.51
CA ASP A 522 6.23 26.80 3.79
C ASP A 522 6.74 27.96 4.67
N HIS A 523 5.90 28.43 5.60
CA HIS A 523 6.27 29.44 6.59
C HIS A 523 6.85 28.85 7.90
N GLY A 524 7.00 27.52 8.00
CA GLY A 524 7.57 26.87 9.19
C GLY A 524 6.70 26.98 10.44
N LEU A 525 5.39 27.11 10.28
CA LEU A 525 4.45 27.41 11.39
C LEU A 525 4.02 26.17 12.18
N LEU A 526 4.20 24.97 11.59
CA LEU A 526 3.72 23.72 12.15
C LEU A 526 4.75 23.11 13.11
N ARG A 527 4.39 22.97 14.38
CA ARG A 527 5.14 22.16 15.35
C ARG A 527 4.85 20.69 15.17
N SER A 528 3.58 20.34 14.96
CA SER A 528 3.15 18.97 14.65
C SER A 528 1.97 18.99 13.70
N SER A 529 1.79 17.90 12.95
CA SER A 529 0.64 17.69 12.08
C SER A 529 0.33 16.20 11.97
N HIS A 530 -0.89 15.83 12.34
CA HIS A 530 -1.38 14.45 12.32
C HIS A 530 -2.66 14.31 11.49
N THR A 531 -2.86 13.17 10.82
CA THR A 531 -4.07 12.87 10.03
C THR A 531 -5.02 11.95 10.79
N PRO A 532 -6.23 12.40 11.20
CA PRO A 532 -7.21 11.54 11.82
C PRO A 532 -7.76 10.52 10.82
N THR A 533 -7.67 9.23 11.15
CA THR A 533 -8.17 8.13 10.32
C THR A 533 -9.09 7.21 11.14
N LEU A 534 -8.68 5.95 11.38
CA LEU A 534 -9.43 4.94 12.12
C LEU A 534 -9.64 5.37 13.58
N GLY A 535 -10.90 5.34 14.02
CA GLY A 535 -11.30 5.78 15.36
C GLY A 535 -11.36 7.30 15.56
N GLY A 536 -11.19 8.08 14.48
CA GLY A 536 -11.45 9.53 14.47
C GLY A 536 -10.50 10.37 15.32
N LEU A 537 -10.98 11.56 15.70
CA LEU A 537 -10.19 12.57 16.42
C LEU A 537 -9.70 12.09 17.77
N ALA A 538 -10.50 11.32 18.51
CA ALA A 538 -10.13 10.84 19.84
C ALA A 538 -8.88 9.96 19.80
N VAL A 539 -8.79 9.07 18.81
CA VAL A 539 -7.59 8.25 18.58
C VAL A 539 -6.43 9.10 18.10
N ALA A 540 -6.67 10.05 17.19
CA ALA A 540 -5.65 10.96 16.69
C ALA A 540 -5.00 11.79 17.83
N PHE A 541 -5.80 12.36 18.73
CA PHE A 541 -5.28 13.07 19.92
C PHE A 541 -4.51 12.15 20.85
N ALA A 542 -5.00 10.92 21.08
CA ALA A 542 -4.30 9.95 21.90
C ALA A 542 -2.93 9.60 21.32
N LEU A 543 -2.82 9.32 20.02
CA LEU A 543 -1.55 9.00 19.37
C LEU A 543 -0.58 10.20 19.37
N ALA A 544 -1.08 11.41 19.11
CA ALA A 544 -0.26 12.63 19.15
C ALA A 544 0.28 12.91 20.57
N ALA A 545 -0.54 12.71 21.60
CA ALA A 545 -0.15 12.81 23.01
C ALA A 545 0.84 11.71 23.42
N LEU A 546 0.58 10.45 23.03
CA LEU A 546 1.49 9.32 23.29
C LEU A 546 2.86 9.51 22.65
N GLY A 547 2.91 10.01 21.41
CA GLY A 547 4.17 10.25 20.71
C GLY A 547 4.99 11.36 21.35
N GLY A 548 4.32 12.40 21.90
CA GLY A 548 5.00 13.50 22.58
C GLY A 548 5.35 13.18 24.03
N ASP A 549 4.74 12.15 24.60
CA ASP A 549 4.67 11.92 26.05
C ASP A 549 4.17 13.16 26.82
N LEU A 550 3.27 13.91 26.18
CA LEU A 550 2.67 15.16 26.66
C LEU A 550 1.16 15.03 26.62
N GLY A 551 0.49 15.52 27.66
CA GLY A 551 -0.97 15.56 27.68
C GLY A 551 -1.55 16.63 26.76
N ALA A 552 -2.87 16.67 26.73
CA ALA A 552 -3.60 17.69 26.00
C ALA A 552 -4.96 17.93 26.67
N GLU A 553 -5.42 19.17 26.60
CA GLU A 553 -6.78 19.54 26.95
C GLU A 553 -7.48 20.08 25.70
N ILE A 554 -8.54 19.39 25.28
CA ILE A 554 -9.25 19.63 24.02
C ILE A 554 -10.73 19.88 24.31
N ASP A 555 -11.33 20.89 23.70
CA ASP A 555 -12.76 21.20 23.75
C ASP A 555 -13.38 21.05 22.35
N LEU A 556 -14.15 19.97 22.17
CA LEU A 556 -14.80 19.63 20.90
C LEU A 556 -16.02 20.50 20.59
N SER A 557 -16.50 21.34 21.52
CA SER A 557 -17.55 22.32 21.20
C SER A 557 -17.07 23.40 20.23
N ARG A 558 -15.74 23.51 20.07
CA ARG A 558 -15.08 24.47 19.16
C ARG A 558 -14.78 23.90 17.78
N LEU A 559 -15.13 22.63 17.52
CA LEU A 559 -14.89 22.02 16.22
C LEU A 559 -15.63 22.78 15.10
N PRO A 560 -14.99 22.99 13.92
CA PRO A 560 -15.67 23.54 12.76
C PRO A 560 -16.89 22.69 12.36
N GLY A 561 -18.04 23.32 12.14
CA GLY A 561 -19.25 22.65 11.67
C GLY A 561 -19.92 21.71 12.69
N SER A 562 -19.56 21.77 13.97
CA SER A 562 -19.96 20.76 14.97
C SER A 562 -21.29 21.00 15.71
N GLY A 563 -22.05 22.05 15.33
CA GLY A 563 -23.22 22.54 16.06
C GLY A 563 -24.32 21.49 16.28
N GLU A 564 -24.49 20.55 15.34
CA GLU A 564 -25.52 19.51 15.40
C GLU A 564 -24.99 18.10 15.72
N LEU A 565 -23.67 17.95 15.90
CA LEU A 565 -23.07 16.64 16.13
C LEU A 565 -23.14 16.22 17.59
N ASP A 566 -23.51 14.96 17.80
CA ASP A 566 -23.37 14.34 19.12
C ASP A 566 -21.91 14.03 19.48
N ASP A 567 -21.68 13.72 20.76
CA ASP A 567 -20.34 13.51 21.31
C ASP A 567 -19.60 12.37 20.62
N ASP A 568 -20.32 11.31 20.23
CA ASP A 568 -19.71 10.14 19.62
C ASP A 568 -19.25 10.45 18.19
N ALA A 569 -20.03 11.21 17.42
CA ALA A 569 -19.63 11.70 16.11
C ALA A 569 -18.42 12.65 16.20
N LYS A 570 -18.43 13.59 17.16
CA LYS A 570 -17.30 14.51 17.41
C LYS A 570 -16.00 13.77 17.75
N LEU A 571 -16.10 12.69 18.54
CA LEU A 571 -14.93 11.91 18.97
C LEU A 571 -14.44 10.94 17.90
N PHE A 572 -15.36 10.20 17.28
CA PHE A 572 -15.04 8.95 16.57
C PHE A 572 -15.39 8.93 15.10
N SER A 573 -15.99 9.99 14.53
CA SER A 573 -16.18 10.05 13.09
C SER A 573 -14.83 10.03 12.36
N GLU A 574 -14.79 9.27 11.28
CA GLU A 574 -13.61 9.07 10.43
C GLU A 574 -13.63 10.01 9.21
N SER A 575 -14.33 11.15 9.29
CA SER A 575 -14.38 12.19 8.24
C SER A 575 -13.01 12.50 7.64
N ASN A 576 -12.99 12.65 6.32
CA ASN A 576 -11.81 12.84 5.49
C ASN A 576 -11.26 14.28 5.55
N SER A 577 -10.09 14.50 4.92
CA SER A 577 -9.49 15.83 4.70
C SER A 577 -9.29 16.69 5.96
N ARG A 578 -9.10 16.03 7.12
CA ARG A 578 -8.82 16.67 8.42
C ARG A 578 -7.36 16.56 8.86
N PHE A 579 -6.92 17.53 9.65
CA PHE A 579 -5.63 17.54 10.33
C PHE A 579 -5.77 17.96 11.80
N VAL A 580 -4.96 17.36 12.66
CA VAL A 580 -4.69 17.83 14.02
C VAL A 580 -3.31 18.48 13.99
N ILE A 581 -3.25 19.80 14.14
CA ILE A 581 -1.98 20.54 14.12
C ILE A 581 -1.70 21.20 15.46
N SER A 582 -0.41 21.35 15.77
CA SER A 582 0.05 22.24 16.84
C SER A 582 1.06 23.25 16.30
N CYS A 583 1.17 24.38 16.98
CA CYS A 583 2.08 25.47 16.62
C CYS A 583 2.60 26.17 17.87
N ALA A 584 3.63 27.00 17.73
CA ALA A 584 4.00 27.92 18.79
C ALA A 584 2.90 29.00 18.96
N PRO A 585 2.62 29.50 20.19
CA PRO A 585 1.61 30.54 20.40
C PRO A 585 1.80 31.79 19.51
N SER A 586 3.04 32.17 19.22
CA SER A 586 3.37 33.30 18.33
C SER A 586 2.98 33.07 16.87
N CYS A 587 2.77 31.83 16.45
CA CYS A 587 2.39 31.47 15.07
C CYS A 587 0.88 31.33 14.89
N GLU A 588 0.10 31.37 15.97
CA GLU A 588 -1.36 31.11 15.94
C GLU A 588 -2.10 32.11 15.05
N SER A 589 -1.77 33.41 15.16
CA SER A 589 -2.40 34.46 14.36
C SER A 589 -2.16 34.29 12.86
N GLU A 590 -0.94 33.92 12.48
CA GLU A 590 -0.57 33.70 11.08
C GLU A 590 -1.25 32.45 10.52
N LEU A 591 -1.35 31.37 11.31
CA LEU A 591 -2.15 30.20 10.92
C LEU A 591 -3.63 30.57 10.75
N SER A 592 -4.21 31.34 11.68
CA SER A 592 -5.59 31.82 11.52
C SER A 592 -5.77 32.65 10.24
N ARG A 593 -4.77 33.44 9.83
CA ARG A 593 -4.78 34.17 8.55
C ARG A 593 -4.76 33.22 7.35
N ILE A 594 -3.88 32.22 7.34
CA ILE A 594 -3.78 31.25 6.25
C ILE A 594 -5.11 30.47 6.09
N PHE A 595 -5.72 30.08 7.20
CA PHE A 595 -6.95 29.27 7.20
C PHE A 595 -8.26 30.08 7.31
N HIS A 596 -8.25 31.41 7.16
CA HIS A 596 -9.40 32.27 7.51
C HIS A 596 -10.73 31.92 6.81
N ASN A 597 -10.68 31.43 5.57
CA ASN A 597 -11.86 31.00 4.80
C ASN A 597 -12.04 29.47 4.75
N LEU A 598 -11.31 28.75 5.59
CA LEU A 598 -11.33 27.29 5.65
C LEU A 598 -11.84 26.83 7.02
N PRO A 599 -12.39 25.61 7.12
CA PRO A 599 -12.78 25.06 8.41
C PRO A 599 -11.52 24.84 9.24
N CYS A 600 -11.25 25.76 10.17
CA CYS A 600 -10.12 25.68 11.07
C CYS A 600 -10.48 26.33 12.40
N ALA A 601 -10.19 25.64 13.51
CA ALA A 601 -10.44 26.20 14.83
C ALA A 601 -9.41 25.71 15.85
N ARG A 602 -9.03 26.59 16.77
CA ARG A 602 -8.33 26.19 17.99
C ARG A 602 -9.29 25.44 18.91
N VAL A 603 -8.96 24.18 19.15
CA VAL A 603 -9.74 23.30 20.02
C VAL A 603 -9.08 23.09 21.37
N GLY A 604 -7.80 23.38 21.53
CA GLY A 604 -7.13 23.01 22.78
C GLY A 604 -5.72 23.53 22.94
N THR A 605 -5.01 22.92 23.89
CA THR A 605 -3.62 23.28 24.22
C THR A 605 -2.87 22.04 24.72
N VAL A 606 -1.62 21.90 24.32
CA VAL A 606 -0.73 20.84 24.80
C VAL A 606 -0.41 21.08 26.28
N ARG A 607 -0.44 20.04 27.10
CA ARG A 607 -0.21 20.11 28.55
C ARG A 607 1.03 19.31 28.96
N SER A 608 1.73 19.76 29.99
CA SER A 608 2.86 19.03 30.60
C SER A 608 2.41 17.83 31.41
N GLU A 609 1.20 17.90 32.01
CA GLU A 609 0.59 16.78 32.71
C GLU A 609 0.36 15.61 31.73
N ARG A 610 0.78 14.39 32.09
CA ARG A 610 0.67 13.18 31.25
C ARG A 610 -0.75 12.61 31.23
N ARG A 611 -1.73 13.45 30.82
CA ARG A 611 -3.16 13.16 30.82
C ARG A 611 -3.85 13.77 29.60
N LEU A 612 -4.72 12.99 28.96
CA LEU A 612 -5.55 13.44 27.85
C LEU A 612 -6.95 13.78 28.38
N ARG A 613 -7.34 15.04 28.29
CA ARG A 613 -8.69 15.52 28.59
C ARG A 613 -9.38 16.01 27.33
N ILE A 614 -10.54 15.44 27.03
CA ILE A 614 -11.40 15.86 25.93
C ILE A 614 -12.76 16.24 26.50
N LEU A 615 -13.17 17.47 26.25
CA LEU A 615 -14.40 18.07 26.71
C LEU A 615 -15.33 18.37 25.52
N SER A 616 -16.60 18.61 25.82
CA SER A 616 -17.53 19.32 24.95
C SER A 616 -18.19 20.41 25.78
N GLY A 617 -17.66 21.65 25.66
CA GLY A 617 -17.99 22.74 26.56
C GLY A 617 -17.52 22.41 27.97
N SER A 618 -18.43 22.44 28.95
CA SER A 618 -18.11 22.11 30.35
C SER A 618 -18.12 20.61 30.66
N ARG A 619 -18.61 19.76 29.75
CA ARG A 619 -18.74 18.32 30.00
C ARG A 619 -17.48 17.57 29.62
N VAL A 620 -16.91 16.85 30.58
CA VAL A 620 -15.78 15.93 30.34
C VAL A 620 -16.27 14.67 29.62
N LEU A 621 -15.73 14.40 28.44
CA LEU A 621 -16.04 13.20 27.65
C LEU A 621 -14.97 12.13 27.84
N VAL A 622 -13.70 12.53 27.85
CA VAL A 622 -12.54 11.66 28.08
C VAL A 622 -11.65 12.34 29.11
N ASP A 623 -11.24 11.59 30.12
CA ASP A 623 -10.16 11.93 31.03
C ASP A 623 -9.41 10.64 31.35
N VAL A 624 -8.12 10.60 31.00
CA VAL A 624 -7.30 9.38 31.07
C VAL A 624 -5.81 9.69 31.04
N GLU A 625 -5.04 8.98 31.87
CA GLU A 625 -3.59 9.06 31.89
C GLU A 625 -2.96 8.41 30.67
N LEU A 626 -1.84 8.96 30.19
CA LEU A 626 -1.15 8.44 29.01
C LEU A 626 -0.66 7.01 29.20
N ASP A 627 -0.29 6.59 30.41
CA ASP A 627 0.18 5.22 30.67
C ASP A 627 -0.92 4.18 30.46
N ILE A 628 -2.18 4.52 30.75
CA ILE A 628 -3.34 3.67 30.47
C ILE A 628 -3.54 3.54 28.96
N LEU A 629 -3.47 4.67 28.23
CA LEU A 629 -3.58 4.69 26.77
C LEU A 629 -2.45 3.89 26.11
N ARG A 630 -1.21 4.08 26.55
CA ARG A 630 -0.02 3.38 26.03
C ARG A 630 -0.14 1.89 26.23
N ARG A 631 -0.53 1.45 27.44
CA ARG A 631 -0.77 0.04 27.74
C ARG A 631 -1.86 -0.55 26.84
N ALA A 632 -2.98 0.16 26.67
CA ALA A 632 -4.06 -0.30 25.81
C ALA A 632 -3.64 -0.40 24.34
N PHE A 633 -2.90 0.59 23.84
CA PHE A 633 -2.39 0.64 22.48
C PHE A 633 -1.38 -0.48 22.17
N LYS A 634 -0.49 -0.80 23.11
CA LYS A 634 0.61 -1.75 22.88
C LYS A 634 0.25 -3.21 23.18
N LYS A 635 -0.63 -3.48 24.17
CA LYS A 635 -0.80 -4.85 24.70
C LYS A 635 -1.36 -5.86 23.71
N THR A 636 -2.22 -5.46 22.77
CA THR A 636 -3.06 -6.40 22.03
C THR A 636 -2.26 -7.36 21.16
N LEU A 637 -1.24 -6.88 20.45
CA LEU A 637 -0.40 -7.71 19.56
C LEU A 637 1.04 -7.86 20.07
N TYR A 638 1.29 -7.50 21.33
CA TYR A 638 2.63 -7.68 21.88
C TYR A 638 2.90 -9.17 22.12
N GLY A 639 4.03 -9.68 21.60
CA GLY A 639 4.37 -11.10 21.69
C GLY A 639 3.61 -11.99 20.69
N ILE A 640 2.82 -11.41 19.79
CA ILE A 640 2.00 -12.11 18.80
C ILE A 640 2.29 -11.53 17.43
#